data_AF-A0A847Y611-F1
#
_entry.id   AF-A0A847Y611-F1
#
_cell.length_a   1.000
_cell.length_b   1.000
_cell.length_c   1.000
_cell.angle_alpha   90.00
_cell.angle_beta   90.00
_cell.angle_gamma   90.00
#
_symmetry.space_group_name_H-M   'P 1'
#
loop_
_entity.id
_entity.type
_entity.pdbx_description
1 polymer ?
#
loop_
_entity_poly.entity_id
_entity_poly.type
_entity_poly.pdbx_seq_one_letter_code
_entity_poly.pdbx_strand_id
1 'polypeptide(L)'
;MTAALDYFLLFFYYEVNMTNNMSVLDPDNKKPYFLLVTTGILIFFVLALSMVIIFLNGKRSKNQATDLDSIANIIKNQSSARPSQTAENKEIPVYPEVKVSSWNIGSKKPAGLPSDVKIYPLKTSFSDSDLVSLSKKLLTEGQIYVQKANILTVAYTTNENKKQISTVFFNPYSGVFSYGSNTGIPLSSLSVDTGAESILKNVLTEDLALSLTASYRRKDQPDLRYFEFHRDWKKMGLPVFNLLGLFNLPDDQPLSSLTLTGNIANLPSDINIYATTDSKDGLGRQTDFNSATVAVDEKKKTVLAINSNLRPIDMGKIVSQSIISYEQAVTKLKNNQYQSLVTRPSGKGTPDYNKVYPGDKGLAKTAVVTDAVLAYLESPATVVQKTIEPFYVFKGYATLDSGYRVDLLATVRAVSENKNQAGRRPDAVLGESTVSTPPAQQQSTINFPTKVPKATNCPPGIGGVGTFPVSQLVNVRQISSVKVGDGTPPATNETYLYYVPEGQIDINSLIGTLRSLGLFGRDDAERFTKDYLAALESPDCAVRMTGGSPSVFIYGSNGEKVEVSVGTTGVIYSDPSITGDRWSAKIANDGQLVTDYGKIDYLYYEYRPVGFTRPEHGWIVSRDSLDQFVVKNIAPKLGLTRRETERAIFELKHAAYYLQDEELFVGLVGDNELNDKLPLKTSSNIKNVYRYHFYVASVNDDKPVPPVLKKINRENVYLLEIGGSGSNRI
;
A
#
# COMPACT_ATOMS: atom_id res chain seq x y z
N MET A 1 45.06 -22.63 -3.72
CA MET A 1 46.32 -21.91 -3.38
C MET A 1 47.45 -22.90 -3.15
N THR A 2 47.24 -23.97 -2.38
CA THR A 2 48.16 -25.12 -2.24
C THR A 2 48.58 -25.73 -3.59
N ALA A 3 47.63 -26.07 -4.47
CA ALA A 3 47.96 -26.61 -5.80
C ALA A 3 48.81 -25.66 -6.68
N ALA A 4 48.65 -24.34 -6.55
CA ALA A 4 49.44 -23.37 -7.30
C ALA A 4 50.86 -23.23 -6.73
N LEU A 5 51.01 -23.35 -5.41
CA LEU A 5 52.30 -23.37 -4.72
C LEU A 5 53.08 -24.64 -5.06
N ASP A 6 52.39 -25.78 -5.14
CA ASP A 6 52.99 -27.06 -5.52
C ASP A 6 53.49 -27.04 -6.96
N TYR A 7 52.73 -26.47 -7.90
CA TYR A 7 53.18 -26.26 -9.28
C TYR A 7 54.37 -25.30 -9.39
N PHE A 8 54.39 -24.25 -8.57
CA PHE A 8 55.48 -23.28 -8.55
C PHE A 8 56.78 -23.90 -8.00
N LEU A 9 56.68 -24.70 -6.94
CA LEU A 9 57.81 -25.44 -6.38
C LEU A 9 58.31 -26.54 -7.33
N LEU A 10 57.42 -27.22 -8.05
CA LEU A 10 57.79 -28.20 -9.07
C LEU A 10 58.52 -27.54 -10.26
N PHE A 11 58.08 -26.35 -10.67
CA PHE A 11 58.71 -25.56 -11.73
C PHE A 11 60.12 -25.09 -11.32
N PHE A 12 60.28 -24.55 -10.10
CA PHE A 12 61.59 -24.17 -9.57
C PHE A 12 62.52 -25.37 -9.39
N TYR A 13 62.01 -26.51 -8.95
CA TYR A 13 62.79 -27.75 -8.84
C TYR A 13 63.31 -28.23 -10.20
N TYR A 14 62.52 -28.07 -11.27
CA TYR A 14 62.94 -28.38 -12.64
C TYR A 14 63.96 -27.37 -13.18
N GLU A 15 63.81 -26.07 -12.91
CA GLU A 15 64.76 -25.05 -13.35
C GLU A 15 66.14 -25.17 -12.68
N VAL A 16 66.17 -25.43 -11.37
CA VAL A 16 67.44 -25.60 -10.63
C VAL A 16 68.17 -26.87 -11.10
N ASN A 17 67.44 -27.92 -11.47
CA ASN A 17 68.05 -29.12 -12.04
C ASN A 17 68.47 -28.97 -13.51
N MET A 18 67.82 -28.10 -14.30
CA MET A 18 68.28 -27.79 -15.66
C MET A 18 69.53 -26.91 -15.67
N THR A 19 69.63 -25.93 -14.76
CA THR A 19 70.81 -25.05 -14.66
C THR A 19 72.06 -25.80 -14.18
N ASN A 20 71.92 -26.79 -13.30
CA ASN A 20 73.04 -27.65 -12.89
C ASN A 20 73.53 -28.61 -14.00
N ASN A 21 72.73 -28.88 -15.03
CA ASN A 21 73.10 -29.72 -16.17
C ASN A 21 73.55 -28.93 -17.42
N MET A 22 73.61 -27.59 -17.34
CA MET A 22 73.94 -26.72 -18.48
C MET A 22 75.41 -26.26 -18.53
N SER A 23 76.34 -26.96 -17.90
CA SER A 23 77.78 -26.63 -17.97
C SER A 23 78.48 -27.01 -19.29
N VAL A 24 77.74 -27.31 -20.36
CA VAL A 24 78.31 -27.75 -21.67
C VAL A 24 77.60 -27.11 -22.87
N LEU A 25 77.17 -25.85 -22.78
CA LEU A 25 76.63 -25.16 -23.96
C LEU A 25 77.34 -23.83 -24.25
N ASP A 26 77.60 -23.68 -25.54
CA ASP A 26 78.29 -22.62 -26.26
C ASP A 26 77.91 -21.20 -25.76
N PRO A 27 78.89 -20.38 -25.31
CA PRO A 27 78.64 -19.03 -24.79
C PRO A 27 78.02 -18.06 -25.82
N ASP A 28 77.96 -18.40 -27.12
CA ASP A 28 77.38 -17.55 -28.14
C ASP A 28 75.86 -17.79 -28.39
N ASN A 29 75.26 -18.83 -27.80
CA ASN A 29 73.83 -19.10 -27.99
C ASN A 29 72.96 -18.39 -26.94
N LYS A 30 72.61 -17.11 -27.19
CA LYS A 30 71.82 -16.25 -26.28
C LYS A 30 70.30 -16.53 -26.26
N LYS A 31 69.78 -17.40 -27.12
CA LYS A 31 68.35 -17.72 -27.23
C LYS A 31 67.71 -18.32 -25.96
N PRO A 32 68.31 -19.32 -25.26
CA PRO A 32 67.73 -19.87 -24.04
C PRO A 32 67.60 -18.83 -22.91
N TYR A 33 68.55 -17.89 -22.82
CA TYR A 33 68.53 -16.85 -21.79
C TYR A 33 67.38 -15.85 -21.99
N PHE A 34 67.10 -15.47 -23.25
CA PHE A 34 65.98 -14.59 -23.57
C PHE A 34 64.62 -15.24 -23.28
N LEU A 35 64.47 -16.54 -23.56
CA LEU A 35 63.24 -17.29 -23.27
C LEU A 35 63.00 -17.42 -21.75
N LEU A 36 64.05 -17.65 -20.98
CA LEU A 36 64.00 -17.69 -19.51
C LEU A 36 63.57 -16.35 -18.92
N VAL A 37 64.20 -15.25 -19.35
CA VAL A 37 63.87 -13.91 -18.84
C VAL A 37 62.44 -13.51 -19.19
N THR A 38 61.98 -13.77 -20.41
CA THR A 38 60.62 -13.43 -20.84
C THR A 38 59.55 -14.27 -20.14
N THR A 39 59.81 -15.56 -19.90
CA THR A 39 58.90 -16.44 -19.14
C THR A 39 58.81 -16.01 -17.67
N GLY A 40 59.95 -15.65 -17.05
CA GLY A 40 59.98 -15.13 -15.68
C GLY A 40 59.19 -13.82 -15.52
N ILE A 41 59.31 -12.90 -16.48
CA ILE A 41 58.53 -11.64 -16.48
C ILE A 41 57.03 -11.93 -16.59
N LEU A 42 56.62 -12.86 -17.46
CA LEU A 42 55.20 -13.20 -17.65
C LEU A 42 54.59 -13.79 -16.37
N ILE A 43 55.30 -14.71 -15.72
CA ILE A 43 54.86 -15.32 -14.45
C ILE A 43 54.73 -14.26 -13.35
N PHE A 44 55.68 -13.32 -13.27
CA PHE A 44 55.62 -12.20 -12.33
C PHE A 44 54.36 -11.34 -12.55
N PHE A 45 54.02 -11.01 -13.80
CA PHE A 45 52.82 -10.23 -14.11
C PHE A 45 51.52 -10.97 -13.75
N VAL A 46 51.44 -12.28 -13.98
CA VAL A 46 50.27 -13.09 -13.61
C VAL A 46 50.10 -13.15 -12.09
N LEU A 47 51.20 -13.30 -11.33
CA LEU A 47 51.17 -13.31 -9.87
C LEU A 47 50.81 -11.93 -9.29
N ALA A 48 51.34 -10.85 -9.86
CA ALA A 48 50.99 -9.49 -9.46
C ALA A 48 49.50 -9.19 -9.72
N LEU A 49 48.97 -9.58 -10.89
CA LEU A 49 47.57 -9.37 -11.22
C LEU A 49 46.64 -10.17 -10.30
N SER A 50 46.99 -11.42 -9.97
CA SER A 50 46.20 -12.24 -9.05
C SER A 50 46.26 -11.72 -7.61
N MET A 51 47.39 -11.18 -7.13
CA MET A 51 47.43 -10.46 -5.85
C MET A 51 46.54 -9.21 -5.83
N VAL A 52 46.51 -8.43 -6.92
CA VAL A 52 45.63 -7.26 -7.04
C VAL A 52 44.16 -7.68 -7.00
N ILE A 53 43.77 -8.76 -7.70
CA ILE A 53 42.39 -9.28 -7.66
C ILE A 53 42.01 -9.75 -6.26
N ILE A 54 42.91 -10.48 -5.56
CA ILE A 54 42.68 -10.93 -4.18
C ILE A 54 42.55 -9.73 -3.23
N PHE A 55 43.41 -8.72 -3.38
CA PHE A 55 43.37 -7.51 -2.55
C PHE A 55 42.08 -6.71 -2.78
N LEU A 56 41.65 -6.55 -4.03
CA LEU A 56 40.41 -5.85 -4.38
C LEU A 56 39.17 -6.60 -3.87
N ASN A 57 39.14 -7.94 -3.97
CA ASN A 57 38.05 -8.75 -3.43
C ASN A 57 38.03 -8.77 -1.90
N GLY A 58 39.19 -8.80 -1.24
CA GLY A 58 39.31 -8.70 0.22
C GLY A 58 38.86 -7.36 0.77
N LYS A 59 39.13 -6.25 0.05
CA LYS A 59 38.66 -4.90 0.42
C LYS A 59 37.13 -4.77 0.28
N ARG A 60 36.55 -5.41 -0.76
CA ARG A 60 35.08 -5.47 -0.96
C ARG A 60 34.37 -6.23 0.17
N SER A 61 34.92 -7.37 0.58
CA SER A 61 34.35 -8.20 1.66
C SER A 61 34.44 -7.52 3.04
N LYS A 62 35.55 -6.85 3.36
CA LYS A 62 35.69 -6.12 4.62
C LYS A 62 34.75 -4.91 4.71
N ASN A 63 34.57 -4.17 3.62
CA ASN A 63 33.66 -3.03 3.60
C ASN A 63 32.19 -3.44 3.76
N GLN A 64 31.77 -4.59 3.20
CA GLN A 64 30.41 -5.14 3.38
C GLN A 64 30.14 -5.63 4.81
N ALA A 65 31.13 -6.20 5.50
CA ALA A 65 30.98 -6.64 6.89
C ALA A 65 30.82 -5.44 7.85
N THR A 66 31.61 -4.37 7.67
CA THR A 66 31.48 -3.14 8.46
C THR A 66 30.16 -2.39 8.21
N ASP A 67 29.59 -2.48 7.01
CA ASP A 67 28.30 -1.86 6.70
C ASP A 67 27.13 -2.60 7.40
N LEU A 68 27.18 -3.93 7.43
CA LEU A 68 26.18 -4.76 8.10
C LEU A 68 26.23 -4.64 9.63
N ASP A 69 27.42 -4.55 10.24
CA ASP A 69 27.57 -4.29 11.68
C ASP A 69 27.14 -2.86 12.07
N SER A 70 27.30 -1.88 11.17
CA SER A 70 26.81 -0.51 11.39
C SER A 70 25.28 -0.45 11.35
N ILE A 71 24.63 -1.16 10.41
CA ILE A 71 23.17 -1.25 10.30
C ILE A 71 22.58 -2.02 11.49
N ALA A 72 23.21 -3.13 11.91
CA ALA A 72 22.79 -3.89 13.08
C ALA A 72 22.88 -3.07 14.38
N ASN A 73 23.92 -2.25 14.55
CA ASN A 73 24.07 -1.36 15.71
C ASN A 73 23.10 -0.16 15.68
N ILE A 74 22.77 0.39 14.51
CA ILE A 74 21.72 1.42 14.36
C ILE A 74 20.36 0.87 14.80
N ILE A 75 20.03 -0.38 14.44
CA ILE A 75 18.77 -1.04 14.80
C ILE A 75 18.73 -1.38 16.30
N LYS A 76 19.84 -1.86 16.89
CA LYS A 76 19.93 -2.19 18.32
C LYS A 76 19.82 -0.94 19.22
N ASN A 77 20.34 0.18 18.76
CA ASN A 77 20.26 1.47 19.47
C ASN A 77 18.89 2.15 19.32
N GLN A 78 18.17 1.94 18.21
CA GLN A 78 16.79 2.41 18.06
C GLN A 78 15.76 1.57 18.84
N SER A 79 16.06 0.30 19.09
CA SER A 79 15.20 -0.59 19.89
C SER A 79 15.26 -0.32 21.40
N SER A 80 16.35 0.29 21.88
CA SER A 80 16.63 0.49 23.31
C SER A 80 16.25 1.89 23.82
N ALA A 81 15.80 2.79 22.94
CA ALA A 81 15.55 4.20 23.23
C ALA A 81 14.10 4.64 22.95
N ARG A 82 13.11 3.75 23.13
CA ARG A 82 11.70 4.12 23.07
C ARG A 82 11.18 4.38 24.49
N PRO A 83 10.90 5.64 24.90
CA PRO A 83 10.06 5.87 26.06
C PRO A 83 8.71 5.23 25.78
N SER A 84 8.19 4.48 26.74
CA SER A 84 6.84 3.90 26.67
C SER A 84 5.82 5.03 26.65
N GLN A 85 5.53 5.59 25.47
CA GLN A 85 4.39 6.47 25.27
C GLN A 85 3.14 5.58 25.26
N THR A 86 2.41 5.62 26.36
CA THR A 86 1.02 5.19 26.48
C THR A 86 0.21 5.89 25.40
N ALA A 87 -0.08 5.18 24.31
CA ALA A 87 -1.06 5.62 23.32
C ALA A 87 -2.41 5.80 24.04
N GLU A 88 -2.99 6.99 23.95
CA GLU A 88 -4.38 7.21 24.34
C GLU A 88 -5.26 6.23 23.57
N ASN A 89 -5.97 5.40 24.32
CA ASN A 89 -6.80 4.33 23.85
C ASN A 89 -8.08 4.93 23.23
N LYS A 90 -8.00 5.42 22.00
CA LYS A 90 -9.16 5.92 21.27
C LYS A 90 -10.10 4.73 21.01
N GLU A 91 -11.26 4.74 21.66
CA GLU A 91 -12.25 3.66 21.58
C GLU A 91 -12.64 3.39 20.12
N ILE A 92 -12.38 2.17 19.66
CA ILE A 92 -12.80 1.69 18.35
C ILE A 92 -14.32 1.56 18.39
N PRO A 93 -15.06 2.03 17.36
CA PRO A 93 -16.52 1.95 17.34
C PRO A 93 -16.95 0.48 17.45
N VAL A 94 -17.65 0.20 18.54
CA VAL A 94 -18.21 -1.12 18.85
C VAL A 94 -19.45 -1.32 17.96
N TYR A 95 -19.64 -2.51 17.39
CA TYR A 95 -20.90 -2.82 16.70
C TYR A 95 -22.08 -2.60 17.66
N PRO A 96 -23.20 -2.02 17.19
CA PRO A 96 -24.31 -1.73 18.08
C PRO A 96 -24.89 -3.02 18.69
N GLU A 97 -25.12 -2.99 20.01
CA GLU A 97 -25.72 -4.09 20.76
C GLU A 97 -27.24 -4.08 20.56
N VAL A 98 -27.77 -5.05 19.80
CA VAL A 98 -29.22 -5.20 19.63
C VAL A 98 -29.75 -6.34 20.49
N LYS A 99 -30.80 -6.06 21.28
CA LYS A 99 -31.54 -7.06 22.05
C LYS A 99 -32.88 -7.35 21.40
N VAL A 100 -33.24 -8.63 21.32
CA VAL A 100 -34.52 -9.08 20.77
C VAL A 100 -35.34 -9.72 21.87
N SER A 101 -36.55 -9.20 22.11
CA SER A 101 -37.43 -9.71 23.16
C SER A 101 -38.17 -10.98 22.74
N SER A 102 -38.51 -11.10 21.46
CA SER A 102 -39.22 -12.27 20.92
C SER A 102 -38.82 -12.56 19.47
N TRP A 103 -38.86 -13.84 19.10
CA TRP A 103 -38.49 -14.30 17.76
C TRP A 103 -39.67 -14.99 17.08
N ASN A 104 -40.06 -14.46 15.92
CA ASN A 104 -41.00 -15.10 15.01
C ASN A 104 -40.22 -15.87 13.93
N ILE A 105 -40.34 -17.19 13.93
CA ILE A 105 -39.60 -18.07 13.01
C ILE A 105 -40.49 -18.37 11.81
N GLY A 106 -40.38 -17.54 10.78
CA GLY A 106 -41.06 -17.75 9.49
C GLY A 106 -40.26 -18.62 8.51
N SER A 107 -38.99 -18.89 8.81
CA SER A 107 -38.12 -19.71 7.96
C SER A 107 -38.51 -21.18 7.96
N LYS A 108 -38.43 -21.80 6.78
CA LYS A 108 -38.56 -23.26 6.65
C LYS A 108 -37.30 -23.94 7.19
N LYS A 109 -37.47 -25.15 7.72
CA LYS A 109 -36.33 -26.03 8.06
C LYS A 109 -35.48 -26.27 6.80
N PRO A 110 -34.15 -26.09 6.85
CA PRO A 110 -33.30 -26.43 5.73
C PRO A 110 -33.44 -27.91 5.36
N ALA A 111 -33.52 -28.21 4.06
CA ALA A 111 -33.62 -29.59 3.58
C ALA A 111 -32.26 -30.31 3.67
N GLY A 112 -32.29 -31.63 3.86
CA GLY A 112 -31.09 -32.47 3.73
C GLY A 112 -29.99 -32.20 4.75
N LEU A 113 -30.33 -31.79 5.98
CA LEU A 113 -29.34 -31.58 7.04
C LEU A 113 -28.57 -32.88 7.34
N PRO A 114 -27.22 -32.85 7.34
CA PRO A 114 -26.43 -34.03 7.69
C PRO A 114 -26.53 -34.33 9.18
N SER A 115 -26.31 -35.59 9.57
CA SER A 115 -26.24 -35.99 11.00
C SER A 115 -24.96 -35.53 11.69
N ASP A 116 -23.89 -35.41 10.92
CA ASP A 116 -22.56 -35.05 11.36
C ASP A 116 -21.87 -34.13 10.35
N VAL A 117 -20.93 -33.35 10.86
CA VAL A 117 -20.22 -32.31 10.11
C VAL A 117 -18.76 -32.30 10.53
N LYS A 118 -17.89 -31.85 9.62
CA LYS A 118 -16.46 -31.70 9.92
C LYS A 118 -16.20 -30.36 10.59
N ILE A 119 -15.26 -30.34 11.53
CA ILE A 119 -14.65 -29.13 12.03
C ILE A 119 -13.25 -29.07 11.45
N TYR A 120 -12.90 -27.93 10.84
CA TYR A 120 -11.60 -27.72 10.20
C TYR A 120 -10.75 -26.79 11.06
N PRO A 121 -9.78 -27.30 11.82
CA PRO A 121 -8.86 -26.44 12.55
C PRO A 121 -7.99 -25.65 11.57
N LEU A 122 -7.80 -24.36 11.86
CA LEU A 122 -6.99 -23.46 11.08
C LEU A 122 -5.64 -23.26 11.76
N LYS A 123 -4.58 -23.20 10.97
CA LYS A 123 -3.26 -22.84 11.46
C LYS A 123 -3.25 -21.34 11.77
N THR A 124 -3.14 -20.98 13.05
CA THR A 124 -3.21 -19.59 13.55
C THR A 124 -1.94 -19.12 14.24
N SER A 125 -0.92 -19.99 14.29
CA SER A 125 0.36 -19.72 14.92
C SER A 125 1.47 -20.25 14.02
N PHE A 126 1.99 -19.41 13.14
CA PHE A 126 3.11 -19.76 12.28
C PHE A 126 4.42 -19.46 13.00
N SER A 127 5.21 -20.50 13.26
CA SER A 127 6.57 -20.35 13.75
C SER A 127 7.49 -19.77 12.67
N ASP A 128 8.65 -19.27 13.05
CA ASP A 128 9.68 -18.78 12.12
C ASP A 128 10.07 -19.86 11.12
N SER A 129 10.18 -21.11 11.59
CA SER A 129 10.42 -22.26 10.73
C SER A 129 9.28 -22.52 9.75
N ASP A 130 8.02 -22.29 10.15
CA ASP A 130 6.89 -22.40 9.24
C ASP A 130 6.95 -21.32 8.16
N LEU A 131 7.22 -20.08 8.56
CA LEU A 131 7.31 -18.93 7.65
C LEU A 131 8.44 -19.11 6.63
N VAL A 132 9.61 -19.56 7.09
CA VAL A 132 10.75 -19.88 6.22
C VAL A 132 10.41 -21.05 5.29
N SER A 133 9.78 -22.11 5.81
CA SER A 133 9.39 -23.27 4.99
C SER A 133 8.36 -22.90 3.92
N LEU A 134 7.38 -22.06 4.27
CA LEU A 134 6.39 -21.55 3.34
C LEU A 134 7.04 -20.65 2.28
N SER A 135 7.92 -19.75 2.72
CA SER A 135 8.64 -18.84 1.83
C SER A 135 9.49 -19.63 0.83
N LYS A 136 10.16 -20.71 1.26
CA LYS A 136 10.93 -21.61 0.37
C LYS A 136 10.08 -22.31 -0.69
N LYS A 137 8.78 -22.51 -0.45
CA LYS A 137 7.86 -23.09 -1.47
C LYS A 137 7.57 -22.12 -2.61
N LEU A 138 7.66 -20.82 -2.35
CA LEU A 138 7.34 -19.75 -3.31
C LEU A 138 8.60 -19.05 -3.87
N LEU A 139 9.65 -18.96 -3.07
CA LEU A 139 10.91 -18.30 -3.37
C LEU A 139 11.96 -19.36 -3.76
N THR A 140 11.90 -19.82 -5.00
CA THR A 140 12.66 -20.97 -5.50
C THR A 140 14.13 -20.67 -5.83
N GLU A 141 14.51 -19.40 -5.99
CA GLU A 141 15.87 -18.99 -6.34
C GLU A 141 16.42 -17.89 -5.43
N GLY A 142 17.71 -18.00 -5.09
CA GLY A 142 18.46 -16.98 -4.37
C GLY A 142 18.48 -17.16 -2.84
N GLN A 143 19.16 -16.24 -2.17
CA GLN A 143 19.15 -16.16 -0.71
C GLN A 143 17.84 -15.53 -0.25
N ILE A 144 17.15 -16.21 0.68
CA ILE A 144 15.89 -15.74 1.25
C ILE A 144 16.20 -14.84 2.45
N TYR A 145 15.65 -13.64 2.41
CA TYR A 145 15.66 -12.70 3.52
C TYR A 145 14.25 -12.64 4.11
N VAL A 146 14.14 -12.70 5.43
CA VAL A 146 12.85 -12.62 6.15
C VAL A 146 12.91 -11.43 7.09
N GLN A 147 11.95 -10.53 6.94
CA GLN A 147 11.74 -9.38 7.82
C GLN A 147 10.37 -9.49 8.48
N LYS A 148 10.30 -9.19 9.77
CA LYS A 148 9.07 -9.23 10.55
C LYS A 148 8.71 -7.82 11.02
N ALA A 149 7.47 -7.43 10.76
CA ALA A 149 6.88 -6.20 11.23
C ALA A 149 5.53 -6.52 11.86
N ASN A 150 5.47 -6.59 13.20
CA ASN A 150 4.27 -6.81 14.03
C ASN A 150 3.27 -7.88 13.51
N ILE A 151 2.40 -7.52 12.56
CA ILE A 151 1.33 -8.36 11.97
C ILE A 151 1.64 -8.92 10.57
N LEU A 152 2.82 -8.61 10.03
CA LEU A 152 3.23 -8.95 8.68
C LEU A 152 4.66 -9.49 8.67
N THR A 153 4.86 -10.59 7.95
CA THR A 153 6.19 -11.10 7.59
C THR A 153 6.39 -10.89 6.10
N VAL A 154 7.51 -10.30 5.74
CA VAL A 154 7.94 -10.15 4.35
C VAL A 154 9.13 -11.06 4.12
N ALA A 155 9.02 -11.96 3.16
CA ALA A 155 10.14 -12.75 2.68
C ALA A 155 10.45 -12.36 1.24
N TYR A 156 11.72 -12.16 0.90
CA TYR A 156 12.11 -11.84 -0.46
C TYR A 156 13.42 -12.51 -0.85
N THR A 157 13.59 -12.72 -2.15
CA THR A 157 14.86 -13.10 -2.74
C THR A 157 15.30 -12.05 -3.75
N THR A 158 16.60 -11.74 -3.71
CA THR A 158 17.27 -10.91 -4.71
C THR A 158 18.35 -11.75 -5.38
N ASN A 159 18.30 -11.85 -6.71
CA ASN A 159 19.43 -12.37 -7.48
C ASN A 159 20.03 -11.20 -8.28
N GLU A 160 21.11 -10.61 -7.75
CA GLU A 160 21.77 -9.45 -8.37
C GLU A 160 22.19 -9.71 -9.82
N ASN A 161 22.54 -10.96 -10.15
CA ASN A 161 22.96 -11.34 -11.50
C ASN A 161 21.80 -11.44 -12.49
N LYS A 162 20.58 -11.72 -12.02
CA LYS A 162 19.38 -11.92 -12.87
C LYS A 162 18.37 -10.78 -12.79
N LYS A 163 18.61 -9.75 -11.97
CA LYS A 163 17.61 -8.72 -11.61
C LYS A 163 16.27 -9.32 -11.16
N GLN A 164 16.32 -10.51 -10.57
CA GLN A 164 15.13 -11.24 -10.13
C GLN A 164 14.76 -10.79 -8.72
N ILE A 165 13.50 -10.40 -8.56
CA ILE A 165 12.91 -10.03 -7.29
C ILE A 165 11.62 -10.83 -7.14
N SER A 166 11.60 -11.69 -6.13
CA SER A 166 10.40 -12.41 -5.72
C SER A 166 10.10 -12.04 -4.28
N THR A 167 8.84 -11.74 -3.98
CA THR A 167 8.40 -11.31 -2.65
C THR A 167 7.17 -12.09 -2.22
N VAL A 168 7.15 -12.47 -0.94
CA VAL A 168 6.00 -13.04 -0.24
C VAL A 168 5.65 -12.13 0.93
N PHE A 169 4.40 -11.70 0.99
CA PHE A 169 3.82 -11.04 2.15
C PHE A 169 2.93 -12.05 2.88
N PHE A 170 3.10 -12.18 4.19
CA PHE A 170 2.43 -13.21 4.97
C PHE A 170 1.94 -12.68 6.32
N ASN A 171 0.68 -12.92 6.65
CA ASN A 171 0.15 -12.64 7.98
C ASN A 171 0.33 -13.88 8.88
N PRO A 172 1.21 -13.84 9.90
CA PRO A 172 1.52 -15.00 10.75
C PRO A 172 0.38 -15.42 11.69
N TYR A 173 -0.70 -14.63 11.78
CA TYR A 173 -1.85 -14.92 12.63
C TYR A 173 -3.02 -15.52 11.85
N SER A 174 -3.26 -15.04 10.62
CA SER A 174 -4.36 -15.54 9.79
C SER A 174 -3.92 -16.56 8.73
N GLY A 175 -2.63 -16.58 8.36
CA GLY A 175 -2.12 -17.42 7.28
C GLY A 175 -2.40 -16.90 5.87
N VAL A 176 -3.01 -15.72 5.77
CA VAL A 176 -3.26 -14.99 4.53
C VAL A 176 -1.94 -14.53 3.93
N PHE A 177 -1.81 -14.62 2.61
CA PHE A 177 -0.56 -14.31 1.95
C PHE A 177 -0.74 -13.77 0.53
N SER A 178 0.26 -13.02 0.08
CA SER A 178 0.43 -12.67 -1.32
C SER A 178 1.85 -12.97 -1.78
N TYR A 179 1.99 -13.27 -3.05
CA TYR A 179 3.23 -13.55 -3.73
C TYR A 179 3.29 -12.74 -5.02
N GLY A 180 4.46 -12.19 -5.33
CA GLY A 180 4.74 -11.52 -6.60
C GLY A 180 6.18 -11.76 -7.04
N SER A 181 6.38 -11.99 -8.33
CA SER A 181 7.70 -12.21 -8.92
C SER A 181 7.75 -11.74 -10.37
N ASN A 182 8.91 -11.23 -10.78
CA ASN A 182 9.16 -10.86 -12.18
C ASN A 182 9.62 -12.04 -13.06
N THR A 183 10.05 -13.16 -12.46
CA THR A 183 10.41 -14.39 -13.19
C THR A 183 9.37 -15.49 -13.02
N GLY A 184 8.64 -15.46 -11.90
CA GLY A 184 7.63 -16.45 -11.54
C GLY A 184 8.17 -17.79 -11.04
N ILE A 185 7.23 -18.66 -10.67
CA ILE A 185 7.45 -20.06 -10.31
C ILE A 185 7.14 -20.91 -11.54
N PRO A 186 8.08 -21.72 -12.06
CA PRO A 186 7.82 -22.57 -13.22
C PRO A 186 6.73 -23.59 -12.90
N LEU A 187 5.72 -23.64 -13.75
CA LEU A 187 4.80 -24.75 -13.83
C LEU A 187 5.59 -25.89 -14.47
N SER A 188 5.62 -27.05 -13.82
CA SER A 188 6.22 -28.27 -14.36
C SER A 188 5.55 -28.67 -15.70
N SER A 189 5.78 -29.87 -16.21
CA SER A 189 5.13 -30.37 -17.45
C SER A 189 3.58 -30.47 -17.38
N LEU A 190 2.96 -30.03 -16.30
CA LEU A 190 1.51 -29.99 -16.09
C LEU A 190 0.83 -28.95 -17.00
N SER A 191 -0.49 -29.10 -17.14
CA SER A 191 -1.34 -28.04 -17.69
C SER A 191 -1.33 -26.81 -16.78
N VAL A 192 -1.63 -25.65 -17.34
CA VAL A 192 -1.49 -24.35 -16.67
C VAL A 192 -2.36 -24.28 -15.40
N ASP A 193 -3.60 -24.75 -15.50
CA ASP A 193 -4.57 -24.86 -14.41
C ASP A 193 -4.13 -25.85 -13.32
N THR A 194 -3.77 -27.08 -13.70
CA THR A 194 -3.32 -28.11 -12.75
C THR A 194 -2.04 -27.70 -12.03
N GLY A 195 -1.12 -27.06 -12.74
CA GLY A 195 0.12 -26.55 -12.17
C GLY A 195 -0.12 -25.40 -11.18
N ALA A 196 -1.00 -24.45 -11.52
CA ALA A 196 -1.41 -23.37 -10.62
C ALA A 196 -2.08 -23.92 -9.34
N GLU A 197 -2.98 -24.90 -9.49
CA GLU A 197 -3.63 -25.57 -8.37
C GLU A 197 -2.61 -26.30 -7.49
N SER A 198 -1.66 -27.02 -8.08
CA SER A 198 -0.64 -27.79 -7.37
C SER A 198 0.27 -26.89 -6.52
N ILE A 199 0.72 -25.76 -7.07
CA ILE A 199 1.51 -24.77 -6.31
C ILE A 199 0.71 -24.25 -5.14
N LEU A 200 -0.54 -23.84 -5.37
CA LEU A 200 -1.38 -23.27 -4.32
C LEU A 200 -1.68 -24.29 -3.21
N LYS A 201 -1.99 -25.55 -3.56
CA LYS A 201 -2.17 -26.65 -2.60
C LYS A 201 -0.91 -26.93 -1.79
N ASN A 202 0.27 -26.91 -2.41
CA ASN A 202 1.52 -27.11 -1.69
C ASN A 202 1.73 -26.03 -0.62
N VAL A 203 1.40 -24.77 -0.93
CA VAL A 203 1.50 -23.65 0.02
C VAL A 203 0.45 -23.78 1.13
N LEU A 204 -0.80 -24.13 0.78
CA LEU A 204 -1.93 -24.28 1.70
C LEU A 204 -2.03 -25.68 2.36
N THR A 205 -0.89 -26.33 2.60
CA THR A 205 -0.81 -27.62 3.32
C THR A 205 -1.76 -28.71 2.81
N GLU A 206 -1.85 -28.84 1.48
CA GLU A 206 -2.64 -29.86 0.78
C GLU A 206 -4.15 -29.77 1.05
N ASP A 207 -4.71 -28.56 1.15
CA ASP A 207 -6.16 -28.34 1.29
C ASP A 207 -6.94 -29.05 0.16
N LEU A 208 -7.54 -30.19 0.51
CA LEU A 208 -8.26 -31.05 -0.43
C LEU A 208 -9.58 -30.44 -0.90
N ALA A 209 -10.13 -29.49 -0.13
CA ALA A 209 -11.37 -28.82 -0.48
C ALA A 209 -11.16 -27.77 -1.57
N LEU A 210 -9.92 -27.35 -1.83
CA LEU A 210 -9.62 -26.40 -2.87
C LEU A 210 -9.96 -26.95 -4.28
N SER A 211 -10.65 -26.12 -5.07
CA SER A 211 -11.02 -26.39 -6.47
C SER A 211 -10.89 -25.11 -7.29
N LEU A 212 -10.51 -25.26 -8.57
CA LEU A 212 -10.62 -24.19 -9.55
C LEU A 212 -12.11 -23.90 -9.81
N THR A 213 -12.53 -22.66 -9.64
CA THR A 213 -13.92 -22.23 -9.84
C THR A 213 -14.12 -21.42 -11.10
N ALA A 214 -13.12 -20.62 -11.47
CA ALA A 214 -13.14 -19.80 -12.67
C ALA A 214 -11.72 -19.46 -13.15
N SER A 215 -11.61 -19.05 -14.41
CA SER A 215 -10.43 -18.40 -14.95
C SER A 215 -10.84 -17.25 -15.87
N TYR A 216 -9.95 -16.28 -16.04
CA TYR A 216 -10.20 -15.09 -16.87
C TYR A 216 -8.90 -14.48 -17.38
N ARG A 217 -9.02 -13.52 -18.30
CA ARG A 217 -7.93 -12.68 -18.80
C ARG A 217 -8.23 -11.22 -18.56
N ARG A 218 -7.19 -10.38 -18.58
CA ARG A 218 -7.34 -8.94 -18.49
C ARG A 218 -6.73 -8.23 -19.69
N LYS A 219 -7.41 -7.22 -20.24
CA LYS A 219 -6.95 -6.47 -21.43
C LYS A 219 -5.69 -5.64 -21.15
N ASP A 220 -5.56 -5.14 -19.92
CA ASP A 220 -4.40 -4.39 -19.44
C ASP A 220 -3.17 -5.28 -19.17
N GLN A 221 -3.36 -6.61 -19.11
CA GLN A 221 -2.31 -7.60 -18.89
C GLN A 221 -2.52 -8.84 -19.79
N PRO A 222 -2.42 -8.68 -21.12
CA PRO A 222 -2.89 -9.68 -22.08
C PRO A 222 -2.08 -10.99 -22.08
N ASP A 223 -0.85 -10.96 -21.56
CA ASP A 223 0.01 -12.13 -21.45
C ASP A 223 -0.33 -13.03 -20.25
N LEU A 224 -1.23 -12.59 -19.37
CA LEU A 224 -1.58 -13.31 -18.15
C LEU A 224 -2.97 -13.94 -18.25
N ARG A 225 -3.07 -15.15 -17.68
CA ARG A 225 -4.34 -15.77 -17.31
C ARG A 225 -4.42 -15.88 -15.80
N TYR A 226 -5.60 -15.55 -15.28
CA TYR A 226 -5.92 -15.58 -13.87
C TYR A 226 -6.79 -16.79 -13.56
N PHE A 227 -6.46 -17.50 -12.49
CA PHE A 227 -7.19 -18.67 -12.01
C PHE A 227 -7.71 -18.40 -10.59
N GLU A 228 -8.99 -18.63 -10.38
CA GLU A 228 -9.67 -18.45 -9.10
C GLU A 228 -9.94 -19.79 -8.45
N PHE A 229 -9.46 -19.92 -7.22
CA PHE A 229 -9.61 -21.11 -6.42
C PHE A 229 -10.40 -20.79 -5.17
N HIS A 230 -11.35 -21.66 -4.83
CA HIS A 230 -12.09 -21.56 -3.59
C HIS A 230 -12.24 -22.95 -2.96
N ARG A 231 -12.60 -23.00 -1.67
CA ARG A 231 -13.03 -24.29 -1.10
C ARG A 231 -14.40 -24.66 -1.64
N ASP A 232 -14.42 -25.79 -2.31
CA ASP A 232 -15.60 -26.43 -2.85
C ASP A 232 -16.55 -26.85 -1.72
N TRP A 233 -17.76 -26.31 -1.75
CA TRP A 233 -18.77 -26.56 -0.71
C TRP A 233 -19.18 -28.03 -0.65
N LYS A 234 -19.17 -28.75 -1.77
CA LYS A 234 -19.48 -30.19 -1.79
C LYS A 234 -18.36 -30.98 -1.12
N LYS A 235 -17.10 -30.62 -1.34
CA LYS A 235 -15.96 -31.24 -0.65
C LYS A 235 -15.93 -30.91 0.85
N MET A 236 -16.32 -29.68 1.21
CA MET A 236 -16.44 -29.24 2.61
C MET A 236 -17.66 -29.86 3.32
N GLY A 237 -18.68 -30.25 2.56
CA GLY A 237 -19.95 -30.81 3.03
C GLY A 237 -21.04 -29.78 3.34
N LEU A 238 -20.71 -28.49 3.40
CA LEU A 238 -21.65 -27.38 3.60
C LEU A 238 -21.15 -26.11 2.87
N PRO A 239 -22.05 -25.14 2.60
CA PRO A 239 -21.64 -23.82 2.14
C PRO A 239 -20.69 -23.13 3.12
N VAL A 240 -19.78 -22.31 2.60
CA VAL A 240 -18.90 -21.44 3.40
C VAL A 240 -19.29 -20.00 3.11
N PHE A 241 -19.65 -19.24 4.14
CA PHE A 241 -20.08 -17.84 4.03
C PHE A 241 -19.22 -16.90 4.88
N ASN A 242 -19.08 -15.67 4.41
CA ASN A 242 -18.78 -14.54 5.28
C ASN A 242 -20.09 -14.01 5.86
N LEU A 243 -20.20 -13.94 7.19
CA LEU A 243 -21.44 -13.53 7.85
C LEU A 243 -21.89 -12.13 7.40
N LEU A 244 -20.98 -11.16 7.38
CA LEU A 244 -21.33 -9.78 7.02
C LEU A 244 -21.70 -9.66 5.54
N GLY A 245 -21.11 -10.47 4.67
CA GLY A 245 -21.43 -10.45 3.25
C GLY A 245 -22.83 -10.92 2.89
N LEU A 246 -23.49 -11.66 3.79
CA LEU A 246 -24.89 -12.04 3.61
C LEU A 246 -25.86 -10.85 3.65
N PHE A 247 -25.44 -9.69 4.17
CA PHE A 247 -26.23 -8.46 4.08
C PHE A 247 -26.31 -7.88 2.66
N ASN A 248 -25.41 -8.25 1.76
CA ASN A 248 -25.42 -7.73 0.38
C ASN A 248 -26.41 -8.45 -0.53
N LEU A 249 -27.03 -9.51 -0.02
CA LEU A 249 -28.04 -10.27 -0.73
C LEU A 249 -29.35 -9.49 -0.76
N PRO A 250 -30.05 -9.44 -1.89
CA PRO A 250 -31.45 -9.03 -1.95
C PRO A 250 -32.29 -9.73 -0.87
N ASP A 251 -33.30 -9.03 -0.36
CA ASP A 251 -34.18 -9.54 0.71
C ASP A 251 -34.88 -10.85 0.31
N ASP A 252 -35.22 -10.98 -0.97
CA ASP A 252 -35.92 -12.12 -1.56
C ASP A 252 -34.98 -13.25 -2.02
N GLN A 253 -33.66 -13.04 -2.01
CA GLN A 253 -32.71 -14.10 -2.33
C GLN A 253 -32.52 -15.04 -1.13
N PRO A 254 -32.90 -16.33 -1.25
CA PRO A 254 -32.71 -17.29 -0.18
C PRO A 254 -31.23 -17.69 -0.06
N LEU A 255 -30.75 -17.89 1.16
CA LEU A 255 -29.41 -18.35 1.50
C LEU A 255 -29.10 -19.71 0.85
N SER A 256 -30.12 -20.57 0.66
CA SER A 256 -29.96 -21.87 0.04
C SER A 256 -29.77 -21.82 -1.48
N SER A 257 -30.05 -20.69 -2.15
CA SER A 257 -29.81 -20.54 -3.60
C SER A 257 -28.41 -20.02 -3.92
N LEU A 258 -27.66 -19.60 -2.90
CA LEU A 258 -26.29 -19.19 -3.08
C LEU A 258 -25.47 -20.35 -3.64
N THR A 259 -24.53 -20.03 -4.51
CA THR A 259 -23.54 -20.98 -5.02
C THR A 259 -22.17 -20.31 -4.98
N LEU A 260 -21.12 -21.11 -4.96
CA LEU A 260 -19.75 -20.65 -4.86
C LEU A 260 -19.35 -19.63 -5.94
N THR A 261 -19.97 -19.72 -7.12
CA THR A 261 -19.75 -18.82 -8.26
C THR A 261 -21.01 -18.06 -8.68
N GLY A 262 -22.11 -18.17 -7.93
CA GLY A 262 -23.42 -17.66 -8.32
C GLY A 262 -23.52 -16.14 -8.26
N ASN A 263 -24.31 -15.58 -9.19
CA ASN A 263 -24.51 -14.16 -9.41
C ASN A 263 -24.72 -13.36 -8.11
N ILE A 264 -23.67 -12.67 -7.67
CA ILE A 264 -23.84 -11.44 -6.92
C ILE A 264 -24.22 -10.42 -7.99
N ALA A 265 -25.49 -10.02 -8.04
CA ALA A 265 -26.12 -9.15 -9.07
C ALA A 265 -25.55 -7.71 -9.15
N ASN A 266 -24.31 -7.56 -8.72
CA ASN A 266 -23.83 -6.46 -7.90
C ASN A 266 -22.28 -6.43 -7.88
N LEU A 267 -21.62 -7.32 -8.63
CA LEU A 267 -20.18 -7.19 -8.88
C LEU A 267 -19.94 -5.88 -9.64
N PRO A 268 -18.93 -5.08 -9.24
CA PRO A 268 -18.60 -3.85 -9.95
C PRO A 268 -18.22 -4.17 -11.41
N SER A 269 -18.44 -3.25 -12.33
CA SER A 269 -17.93 -3.44 -13.70
C SER A 269 -16.40 -3.30 -13.74
N ASP A 270 -15.75 -4.20 -14.47
CA ASP A 270 -14.33 -4.10 -14.83
C ASP A 270 -14.20 -4.50 -16.31
N ILE A 271 -14.18 -3.48 -17.18
CA ILE A 271 -14.15 -3.65 -18.65
C ILE A 271 -12.90 -4.36 -19.16
N ASN A 272 -11.87 -4.49 -18.33
CA ASN A 272 -10.64 -5.17 -18.68
C ASN A 272 -10.79 -6.68 -18.58
N ILE A 273 -11.74 -7.21 -17.80
CA ILE A 273 -11.93 -8.64 -17.63
C ILE A 273 -12.67 -9.25 -18.83
N TYR A 274 -12.10 -10.31 -19.40
CA TYR A 274 -12.65 -11.02 -20.55
C TYR A 274 -12.22 -12.50 -20.58
N ALA A 275 -12.81 -13.26 -21.51
CA ALA A 275 -12.51 -14.68 -21.72
C ALA A 275 -12.65 -15.49 -20.42
N THR A 276 -13.71 -15.20 -19.68
CA THR A 276 -14.07 -15.87 -18.43
C THR A 276 -14.65 -17.25 -18.70
N THR A 277 -14.38 -18.21 -17.81
CA THR A 277 -15.00 -19.56 -17.87
C THR A 277 -16.37 -19.63 -17.21
N ASP A 278 -16.75 -18.58 -16.47
CA ASP A 278 -18.03 -18.47 -15.76
C ASP A 278 -19.01 -17.47 -16.40
N SER A 279 -18.72 -17.02 -17.63
CA SER A 279 -19.56 -16.12 -18.42
C SER A 279 -19.79 -14.74 -17.78
N LYS A 280 -18.77 -14.20 -17.09
CA LYS A 280 -18.79 -12.90 -16.39
C LYS A 280 -17.80 -11.88 -16.96
N ASP A 281 -17.68 -11.82 -18.27
CA ASP A 281 -16.87 -10.80 -18.94
C ASP A 281 -17.37 -9.38 -18.57
N GLY A 282 -16.44 -8.44 -18.39
CA GLY A 282 -16.75 -7.05 -18.03
C GLY A 282 -17.14 -6.82 -16.57
N LEU A 283 -17.07 -7.84 -15.72
CA LEU A 283 -17.38 -7.77 -14.28
C LEU A 283 -16.13 -8.02 -13.44
N GLY A 284 -16.01 -7.28 -12.34
CA GLY A 284 -15.01 -7.48 -11.29
C GLY A 284 -15.12 -8.87 -10.66
N ARG A 285 -14.03 -9.33 -10.04
CA ARG A 285 -13.94 -10.69 -9.48
C ARG A 285 -14.13 -10.71 -7.96
N GLN A 286 -14.66 -11.82 -7.46
CA GLN A 286 -14.86 -12.06 -6.04
C GLN A 286 -13.51 -12.35 -5.37
N THR A 287 -13.15 -11.55 -4.39
CA THR A 287 -11.89 -11.66 -3.62
C THR A 287 -12.12 -11.54 -2.11
N ASP A 288 -13.38 -11.65 -1.71
CA ASP A 288 -13.88 -11.27 -0.40
C ASP A 288 -13.60 -12.33 0.69
N PHE A 289 -13.80 -13.62 0.41
CA PHE A 289 -13.47 -14.68 1.37
C PHE A 289 -13.23 -16.04 0.70
N ASN A 290 -12.43 -16.85 1.39
CA ASN A 290 -12.19 -18.24 1.02
C ASN A 290 -11.77 -18.43 -0.45
N SER A 291 -10.96 -17.50 -0.96
CA SER A 291 -10.56 -17.36 -2.35
C SER A 291 -9.05 -17.15 -2.47
N ALA A 292 -8.48 -17.70 -3.53
CA ALA A 292 -7.15 -17.33 -4.00
C ALA A 292 -7.17 -17.11 -5.50
N THR A 293 -6.47 -16.07 -5.94
CA THR A 293 -6.27 -15.76 -7.36
C THR A 293 -4.81 -15.98 -7.71
N VAL A 294 -4.57 -16.77 -8.75
CA VAL A 294 -3.23 -17.09 -9.26
C VAL A 294 -3.07 -16.51 -10.66
N ALA A 295 -2.09 -15.63 -10.85
CA ALA A 295 -1.75 -15.04 -12.14
C ALA A 295 -0.62 -15.82 -12.80
N VAL A 296 -0.86 -16.28 -14.03
CA VAL A 296 0.06 -17.14 -14.77
C VAL A 296 0.39 -16.54 -16.13
N ASP A 297 1.68 -16.44 -16.44
CA ASP A 297 2.17 -16.22 -17.80
C ASP A 297 2.09 -17.55 -18.56
N GLU A 298 1.09 -17.70 -19.42
CA GLU A 298 0.85 -18.96 -20.13
C GLU A 298 1.95 -19.29 -21.15
N LYS A 299 2.61 -18.26 -21.71
CA LYS A 299 3.71 -18.45 -22.67
C LYS A 299 4.94 -18.99 -21.98
N LYS A 300 5.30 -18.41 -20.83
CA LYS A 300 6.45 -18.86 -20.02
C LYS A 300 6.13 -20.08 -19.16
N LYS A 301 4.84 -20.41 -19.00
CA LYS A 301 4.34 -21.41 -18.05
C LYS A 301 4.85 -21.12 -16.63
N THR A 302 4.67 -19.90 -16.15
CA THR A 302 5.15 -19.46 -14.83
C THR A 302 4.07 -18.74 -14.04
N VAL A 303 3.94 -19.05 -12.75
CA VAL A 303 3.11 -18.28 -11.81
C VAL A 303 3.84 -17.00 -11.43
N LEU A 304 3.31 -15.84 -11.82
CA LEU A 304 3.92 -14.54 -11.49
C LEU A 304 3.38 -13.94 -10.19
N ALA A 305 2.12 -14.23 -9.85
CA ALA A 305 1.52 -13.70 -8.62
C ALA A 305 0.48 -14.64 -8.04
N ILE A 306 0.33 -14.58 -6.71
CA ILE A 306 -0.75 -15.24 -5.96
C ILE A 306 -1.29 -14.21 -4.97
N ASN A 307 -2.60 -14.06 -4.88
CA ASN A 307 -3.25 -13.34 -3.80
C ASN A 307 -4.24 -14.29 -3.12
N SER A 308 -4.07 -14.58 -1.84
CA SER A 308 -4.83 -15.61 -1.13
C SER A 308 -5.32 -15.11 0.22
N ASN A 309 -6.64 -15.09 0.40
CA ASN A 309 -7.27 -14.90 1.71
C ASN A 309 -7.62 -16.23 2.39
N LEU A 310 -7.26 -17.38 1.79
CA LEU A 310 -7.44 -18.72 2.36
C LEU A 310 -6.53 -18.94 3.56
N ARG A 311 -7.11 -19.29 4.72
CA ARG A 311 -6.36 -19.69 5.91
C ARG A 311 -5.99 -21.18 5.85
N PRO A 312 -4.73 -21.62 6.01
CA PRO A 312 -4.37 -23.04 5.92
C PRO A 312 -5.12 -23.91 6.94
N ILE A 313 -5.70 -25.03 6.47
CA ILE A 313 -6.34 -26.04 7.32
C ILE A 313 -5.27 -26.99 7.87
N ASP A 314 -5.31 -27.25 9.17
CA ASP A 314 -4.53 -28.31 9.80
C ASP A 314 -5.19 -29.67 9.51
N MET A 315 -4.89 -30.23 8.33
CA MET A 315 -5.51 -31.43 7.79
C MET A 315 -5.43 -32.64 8.75
N GLY A 316 -4.39 -32.71 9.60
CA GLY A 316 -4.20 -33.78 10.58
C GLY A 316 -5.13 -33.71 11.80
N LYS A 317 -5.90 -32.63 11.95
CA LYS A 317 -6.76 -32.37 13.12
C LYS A 317 -8.25 -32.23 12.78
N ILE A 318 -8.65 -32.53 11.55
CA ILE A 318 -10.06 -32.51 11.15
C ILE A 318 -10.82 -33.56 11.95
N VAL A 319 -11.94 -33.18 12.57
CA VAL A 319 -12.79 -34.08 13.36
C VAL A 319 -14.24 -33.97 12.89
N SER A 320 -14.95 -35.10 12.83
CA SER A 320 -16.40 -35.12 12.65
C SER A 320 -17.11 -34.97 14.00
N GLN A 321 -18.17 -34.17 14.05
CA GLN A 321 -19.00 -34.00 15.24
C GLN A 321 -20.48 -34.02 14.88
N SER A 322 -21.31 -34.49 15.81
CA SER A 322 -22.77 -34.44 15.69
C SER A 322 -23.27 -33.00 15.84
N ILE A 323 -24.33 -32.70 15.09
CA ILE A 323 -25.01 -31.41 15.20
C ILE A 323 -26.28 -31.49 16.03
N ILE A 324 -26.65 -30.38 16.66
CA ILE A 324 -27.99 -30.17 17.23
C ILE A 324 -29.02 -30.12 16.10
N SER A 325 -30.27 -30.45 16.39
CA SER A 325 -31.35 -30.33 15.40
C SER A 325 -31.68 -28.87 15.10
N TYR A 326 -32.32 -28.61 13.96
CA TYR A 326 -32.83 -27.26 13.62
C TYR A 326 -33.79 -26.73 14.69
N GLU A 327 -34.64 -27.58 15.25
CA GLU A 327 -35.61 -27.22 16.29
C GLU A 327 -34.91 -26.86 17.61
N GLN A 328 -33.79 -27.53 17.94
CA GLN A 328 -32.94 -27.16 19.06
C GLN A 328 -32.25 -25.81 18.82
N ALA A 329 -31.75 -25.56 17.61
CA ALA A 329 -31.16 -24.28 17.24
C ALA A 329 -32.18 -23.13 17.31
N VAL A 330 -33.40 -23.35 16.83
CA VAL A 330 -34.52 -22.40 16.95
C VAL A 330 -34.87 -22.14 18.42
N THR A 331 -34.88 -23.17 19.25
CA THR A 331 -35.14 -23.03 20.69
C THR A 331 -34.05 -22.18 21.35
N LYS A 332 -32.77 -22.45 21.04
CA LYS A 332 -31.65 -21.63 21.49
C LYS A 332 -31.79 -20.17 21.04
N LEU A 333 -32.10 -19.93 19.77
CA LEU A 333 -32.33 -18.58 19.24
C LEU A 333 -33.44 -17.84 20.01
N LYS A 334 -34.59 -18.50 20.20
CA LYS A 334 -35.75 -17.94 20.95
C LYS A 334 -35.40 -17.59 22.41
N ASN A 335 -34.47 -18.34 23.01
CA ASN A 335 -33.97 -18.10 24.35
C ASN A 335 -32.78 -17.11 24.38
N ASN A 336 -32.49 -16.41 23.29
CA ASN A 336 -31.34 -15.51 23.12
C ASN A 336 -29.99 -16.19 23.38
N GLN A 337 -29.88 -17.50 23.10
CA GLN A 337 -28.67 -18.30 23.17
C GLN A 337 -28.04 -18.46 21.77
N TYR A 338 -27.57 -17.36 21.20
CA TYR A 338 -26.90 -17.30 19.91
C TYR A 338 -25.43 -16.88 20.06
N GLN A 339 -24.60 -17.24 19.09
CA GLN A 339 -23.18 -16.86 19.06
C GLN A 339 -23.00 -15.46 18.51
N SER A 340 -23.79 -15.03 17.54
CA SER A 340 -23.70 -13.67 17.01
C SER A 340 -25.08 -13.17 16.62
N LEU A 341 -25.29 -11.87 16.80
CA LEU A 341 -26.43 -11.13 16.26
C LEU A 341 -25.87 -9.82 15.69
N VAL A 342 -25.87 -9.72 14.38
CA VAL A 342 -25.44 -8.51 13.68
C VAL A 342 -26.65 -7.89 13.03
N THR A 343 -26.72 -6.56 13.03
CA THR A 343 -27.80 -5.80 12.41
C THR A 343 -27.27 -4.71 11.48
N ARG A 344 -28.05 -4.39 10.45
CA ARG A 344 -27.79 -3.28 9.53
C ARG A 344 -29.08 -2.50 9.31
N PRO A 345 -29.08 -1.17 9.31
CA PRO A 345 -30.26 -0.40 8.92
C PRO A 345 -30.78 -0.84 7.54
N SER A 346 -32.09 -1.11 7.43
CA SER A 346 -32.72 -1.50 6.18
C SER A 346 -33.06 -0.27 5.32
N GLY A 347 -33.16 -0.47 4.00
CA GLY A 347 -33.64 0.55 3.06
C GLY A 347 -32.54 1.23 2.24
N LYS A 348 -32.92 2.26 1.47
CA LYS A 348 -32.01 3.03 0.61
C LYS A 348 -31.59 4.33 1.31
N GLY A 349 -30.31 4.71 1.15
CA GLY A 349 -29.74 5.96 1.66
C GLY A 349 -28.63 5.74 2.69
N THR A 350 -28.04 6.83 3.18
CA THR A 350 -27.03 6.80 4.25
C THR A 350 -27.74 6.92 5.60
N PRO A 351 -27.80 5.85 6.42
CA PRO A 351 -28.46 5.91 7.71
C PRO A 351 -27.66 6.75 8.71
N ASP A 352 -28.38 7.51 9.54
CA ASP A 352 -27.80 8.18 10.70
C ASP A 352 -27.74 7.16 11.86
N TYR A 353 -26.57 6.54 12.06
CA TYR A 353 -26.38 5.46 13.02
C TYR A 353 -26.77 5.84 14.45
N ASN A 354 -26.56 7.10 14.85
CA ASN A 354 -26.93 7.57 16.19
C ASN A 354 -28.44 7.64 16.40
N LYS A 355 -29.23 7.79 15.32
CA LYS A 355 -30.68 7.72 15.38
C LYS A 355 -31.19 6.29 15.33
N VAL A 356 -30.52 5.43 14.58
CA VAL A 356 -30.91 4.01 14.48
C VAL A 356 -30.59 3.27 15.78
N TYR A 357 -29.39 3.49 16.33
CA TYR A 357 -28.86 2.87 17.54
C TYR A 357 -28.44 3.94 18.58
N PRO A 358 -29.39 4.58 19.27
CA PRO A 358 -29.05 5.55 20.30
C PRO A 358 -28.13 4.96 21.38
N GLY A 359 -26.93 5.51 21.52
CA GLY A 359 -25.91 5.01 22.46
C GLY A 359 -25.40 3.60 22.12
N ASP A 360 -25.27 3.30 20.83
CA ASP A 360 -24.82 2.02 20.27
C ASP A 360 -25.65 0.82 20.75
N LYS A 361 -26.93 1.06 21.04
CA LYS A 361 -27.88 0.04 21.49
C LYS A 361 -29.16 0.11 20.70
N GLY A 362 -29.81 -1.04 20.55
CA GLY A 362 -31.15 -1.13 19.98
C GLY A 362 -31.98 -2.20 20.68
N LEU A 363 -33.28 -1.94 20.85
CA LEU A 363 -34.21 -2.93 21.39
C LEU A 363 -35.29 -3.25 20.36
N ALA A 364 -35.37 -4.51 19.95
CA ALA A 364 -36.47 -5.01 19.13
C ALA A 364 -37.48 -5.76 20.01
N LYS A 365 -38.76 -5.39 19.92
CA LYS A 365 -39.85 -6.18 20.54
C LYS A 365 -39.96 -7.56 19.89
N THR A 366 -39.87 -7.60 18.57
CA THR A 366 -39.95 -8.84 17.80
C THR A 366 -39.01 -8.79 16.60
N ALA A 367 -38.26 -9.88 16.39
CA ALA A 367 -37.52 -10.16 15.16
C ALA A 367 -38.26 -11.20 14.34
N VAL A 368 -38.29 -11.03 13.01
CA VAL A 368 -38.87 -11.98 12.06
C VAL A 368 -37.75 -12.65 11.29
N VAL A 369 -37.58 -13.95 11.48
CA VAL A 369 -36.65 -14.78 10.71
C VAL A 369 -37.35 -15.22 9.43
N THR A 370 -36.80 -14.83 8.28
CA THR A 370 -37.36 -15.12 6.97
C THR A 370 -36.66 -16.30 6.30
N ASP A 371 -35.40 -16.57 6.65
CA ASP A 371 -34.64 -17.66 6.06
C ASP A 371 -33.62 -18.26 7.05
N ALA A 372 -33.26 -19.53 6.81
CA ALA A 372 -32.29 -20.25 7.62
C ALA A 372 -31.47 -21.22 6.77
N VAL A 373 -30.19 -21.39 7.11
CA VAL A 373 -29.29 -22.35 6.45
C VAL A 373 -28.28 -22.90 7.46
N LEU A 374 -27.79 -24.12 7.22
CA LEU A 374 -26.62 -24.66 7.91
C LEU A 374 -25.38 -24.40 7.04
N ALA A 375 -24.42 -23.65 7.57
CA ALA A 375 -23.22 -23.25 6.81
C ALA A 375 -21.99 -23.11 7.72
N TYR A 376 -20.81 -23.23 7.11
CA TYR A 376 -19.57 -22.78 7.72
C TYR A 376 -19.47 -21.26 7.63
N LEU A 377 -18.91 -20.65 8.67
CA LEU A 377 -18.64 -19.21 8.69
C LEU A 377 -17.15 -18.94 8.69
N GLU A 378 -16.70 -18.05 7.80
CA GLU A 378 -15.34 -17.56 7.74
C GLU A 378 -15.31 -16.07 8.09
N SER A 379 -14.50 -15.73 9.08
CA SER A 379 -14.28 -14.35 9.53
C SER A 379 -13.34 -13.62 8.56
N PRO A 380 -13.41 -12.29 8.46
CA PRO A 380 -12.46 -11.49 7.69
C PRO A 380 -11.01 -11.82 8.02
N ALA A 381 -10.10 -11.69 7.05
CA ALA A 381 -8.67 -12.03 7.16
C ALA A 381 -7.94 -11.37 8.34
N THR A 382 -8.46 -10.25 8.83
CA THR A 382 -7.95 -9.48 9.97
C THR A 382 -8.29 -10.07 11.33
N VAL A 383 -9.28 -10.97 11.39
CA VAL A 383 -9.69 -11.66 12.61
C VAL A 383 -8.98 -13.00 12.70
N VAL A 384 -8.39 -13.31 13.85
CA VAL A 384 -7.80 -14.62 14.10
C VAL A 384 -8.93 -15.63 14.29
N GLN A 385 -9.03 -16.61 13.38
CA GLN A 385 -10.02 -17.68 13.44
C GLN A 385 -9.29 -19.01 13.61
N LYS A 386 -9.57 -19.74 14.69
CA LYS A 386 -8.90 -21.02 14.98
C LYS A 386 -9.56 -22.23 14.33
N THR A 387 -10.84 -22.15 14.00
CA THR A 387 -11.59 -23.26 13.39
C THR A 387 -12.62 -22.73 12.40
N ILE A 388 -12.86 -23.48 11.32
CA ILE A 388 -14.07 -23.37 10.52
C ILE A 388 -15.04 -24.44 11.04
N GLU A 389 -16.13 -23.97 11.63
CA GLU A 389 -17.17 -24.82 12.20
C GLU A 389 -18.56 -24.37 11.75
N PRO A 390 -19.57 -25.25 11.79
CA PRO A 390 -20.87 -24.96 11.22
C PRO A 390 -21.82 -24.27 12.19
N PHE A 391 -22.63 -23.40 11.62
CA PHE A 391 -23.65 -22.61 12.28
C PHE A 391 -24.98 -22.73 11.53
N TYR A 392 -26.08 -22.76 12.28
CA TYR A 392 -27.36 -22.34 11.78
C TYR A 392 -27.35 -20.82 11.67
N VAL A 393 -27.43 -20.31 10.44
CA VAL A 393 -27.50 -18.88 10.13
C VAL A 393 -28.95 -18.53 9.87
N PHE A 394 -29.47 -17.57 10.61
CA PHE A 394 -30.84 -17.07 10.51
C PHE A 394 -30.81 -15.65 9.94
N LYS A 395 -31.45 -15.45 8.78
CA LYS A 395 -31.61 -14.14 8.14
C LYS A 395 -33.03 -13.63 8.42
N GLY A 396 -33.15 -12.34 8.69
CA GLY A 396 -34.43 -11.74 9.01
C GLY A 396 -34.38 -10.23 9.09
N TYR A 397 -35.40 -9.66 9.72
CA TYR A 397 -35.47 -8.24 10.03
C TYR A 397 -36.15 -7.99 11.37
N ALA A 398 -35.95 -6.80 11.92
CA ALA A 398 -36.63 -6.32 13.11
C ALA A 398 -36.95 -4.83 12.98
N THR A 399 -37.92 -4.34 13.76
CA THR A 399 -38.10 -2.90 13.99
C THR A 399 -37.62 -2.59 15.39
N LEU A 400 -36.68 -1.67 15.49
CA LEU A 400 -36.13 -1.19 16.76
C LEU A 400 -37.13 -0.24 17.44
N ASP A 401 -36.96 -0.05 18.74
CA ASP A 401 -37.65 0.95 19.56
C ASP A 401 -37.42 2.39 19.09
N SER A 402 -36.29 2.64 18.41
CA SER A 402 -36.02 3.88 17.67
C SER A 402 -36.96 4.11 16.47
N GLY A 403 -37.77 3.12 16.09
CA GLY A 403 -38.70 3.16 14.96
C GLY A 403 -38.08 2.76 13.62
N TYR A 404 -36.77 2.54 13.58
CA TYR A 404 -36.06 2.11 12.37
C TYR A 404 -36.15 0.60 12.17
N ARG A 405 -36.29 0.19 10.90
CA ARG A 405 -36.17 -1.21 10.50
C ARG A 405 -34.69 -1.56 10.29
N VAL A 406 -34.30 -2.73 10.79
CA VAL A 406 -32.97 -3.29 10.59
C VAL A 406 -33.08 -4.70 9.99
N ASP A 407 -32.17 -5.01 9.08
CA ASP A 407 -31.88 -6.38 8.67
C ASP A 407 -31.04 -7.02 9.76
N LEU A 408 -31.20 -8.32 10.00
CA LEU A 408 -30.44 -9.03 10.99
C LEU A 408 -29.94 -10.38 10.49
N LEU A 409 -28.79 -10.77 11.03
CA LEU A 409 -28.20 -12.08 10.89
C LEU A 409 -27.87 -12.61 12.28
N ALA A 410 -28.48 -13.73 12.65
CA ALA A 410 -28.20 -14.42 13.89
C ALA A 410 -27.55 -15.78 13.61
N THR A 411 -26.61 -16.20 14.46
CA THR A 411 -25.92 -17.49 14.30
C THR A 411 -26.08 -18.34 15.55
N VAL A 412 -26.44 -19.60 15.38
CA VAL A 412 -26.45 -20.60 16.44
C VAL A 412 -25.51 -21.73 16.05
N ARG A 413 -24.49 -21.96 16.88
CA ARG A 413 -23.50 -23.01 16.68
C ARG A 413 -24.20 -24.36 16.55
N ALA A 414 -23.93 -25.07 15.45
CA ALA A 414 -24.60 -26.33 15.15
C ALA A 414 -23.99 -27.50 15.92
N VAL A 415 -22.72 -27.40 16.29
CA VAL A 415 -21.99 -28.48 16.99
C VAL A 415 -22.51 -28.62 18.43
N SER A 416 -22.80 -29.86 18.85
CA SER A 416 -23.20 -30.14 20.23
C SER A 416 -22.07 -29.83 21.22
N GLU A 417 -22.40 -29.19 22.33
CA GLU A 417 -21.40 -28.91 23.38
C GLU A 417 -20.98 -30.24 24.02
N ASN A 418 -19.75 -30.67 23.75
CA ASN A 418 -19.12 -31.71 24.56
C ASN A 418 -19.04 -31.19 26.00
N LYS A 419 -19.66 -31.89 26.95
CA LYS A 419 -19.67 -31.54 28.39
C LYS A 419 -18.27 -31.26 28.97
N ASN A 420 -17.22 -31.80 28.36
CA ASN A 420 -15.82 -31.61 28.75
C ASN A 420 -15.15 -30.35 28.16
N GLN A 421 -15.86 -29.54 27.36
CA GLN A 421 -15.37 -28.26 26.83
C GLN A 421 -16.05 -27.03 27.44
N ALA A 422 -16.80 -27.20 28.55
CA ALA A 422 -17.58 -26.17 29.24
C ALA A 422 -16.78 -24.94 29.77
N GLY A 423 -15.48 -24.83 29.48
CA GLY A 423 -14.64 -23.66 29.81
C GLY A 423 -13.94 -23.01 28.60
N ARG A 424 -14.08 -23.54 27.38
CA ARG A 424 -13.56 -22.92 26.16
C ARG A 424 -14.70 -22.20 25.45
N ARG A 425 -14.91 -20.92 25.81
CA ARG A 425 -15.63 -20.00 24.92
C ARG A 425 -14.91 -20.02 23.56
N PRO A 426 -15.59 -20.34 22.44
CA PRO A 426 -14.98 -20.20 21.13
C PRO A 426 -14.46 -18.77 20.99
N ASP A 427 -13.18 -18.63 20.64
CA ASP A 427 -12.50 -17.34 20.55
C ASP A 427 -13.32 -16.35 19.70
N ALA A 428 -13.54 -15.16 20.27
CA ALA A 428 -14.03 -13.94 19.62
C ALA A 428 -15.23 -14.11 18.67
N VAL A 429 -16.42 -14.20 19.26
CA VAL A 429 -17.65 -13.68 18.64
C VAL A 429 -17.40 -12.24 18.18
N LEU A 430 -17.84 -11.89 16.95
CA LEU A 430 -18.03 -10.51 16.50
C LEU A 430 -18.91 -9.78 17.53
N GLY A 431 -18.28 -9.12 18.51
CA GLY A 431 -18.94 -8.41 19.61
C GLY A 431 -18.41 -8.66 21.03
N GLU A 432 -17.61 -9.71 21.31
CA GLU A 432 -17.22 -10.03 22.72
C GLU A 432 -15.69 -10.11 22.97
N SER A 433 -14.83 -9.80 21.99
CA SER A 433 -13.38 -9.66 22.22
C SER A 433 -12.94 -8.21 22.16
N THR A 434 -12.31 -7.74 23.23
CA THR A 434 -11.57 -6.47 23.35
C THR A 434 -10.28 -6.46 22.51
N VAL A 435 -10.26 -7.18 21.39
CA VAL A 435 -9.18 -7.13 20.39
C VAL A 435 -9.67 -6.18 19.30
N SER A 436 -8.89 -5.13 19.05
CA SER A 436 -9.16 -4.08 18.08
C SER A 436 -9.87 -4.58 16.81
N THR A 437 -11.16 -4.27 16.70
CA THR A 437 -11.95 -4.52 15.49
C THR A 437 -11.51 -3.54 14.39
N PRO A 438 -11.24 -4.00 13.16
CA PRO A 438 -11.14 -3.08 12.02
C PRO A 438 -12.51 -2.42 11.78
N PRO A 439 -12.56 -1.18 11.25
CA PRO A 439 -13.81 -0.56 10.83
C PRO A 439 -14.56 -1.49 9.87
N ALA A 440 -15.89 -1.53 10.00
CA ALA A 440 -16.74 -2.30 9.13
C ALA A 440 -16.42 -2.00 7.65
N GLN A 441 -15.85 -2.97 6.93
CA GLN A 441 -15.84 -2.93 5.48
C GLN A 441 -17.31 -2.96 5.02
N GLN A 442 -17.81 -1.81 4.56
CA GLN A 442 -18.95 -1.78 3.64
C GLN A 442 -18.57 -2.63 2.44
N GLN A 443 -19.14 -3.82 2.35
CA GLN A 443 -19.12 -4.55 1.10
C GLN A 443 -20.11 -3.87 0.16
N SER A 444 -19.58 -3.51 -1.01
CA SER A 444 -20.27 -2.74 -2.04
C SER A 444 -21.42 -3.55 -2.63
N THR A 445 -22.67 -3.14 -2.35
CA THR A 445 -23.79 -3.21 -3.30
C THR A 445 -24.65 -1.94 -3.18
N ILE A 446 -24.23 -0.91 -3.90
CA ILE A 446 -24.88 0.41 -3.99
C ILE A 446 -26.14 0.30 -4.86
N ASN A 447 -27.27 0.83 -4.38
CA ASN A 447 -28.35 1.30 -5.25
C ASN A 447 -28.10 2.78 -5.60
N PHE A 448 -27.96 3.11 -6.89
CA PHE A 448 -27.72 4.48 -7.37
C PHE A 448 -28.98 5.35 -7.35
N PRO A 449 -28.92 6.59 -6.83
CA PRO A 449 -29.74 7.69 -7.32
C PRO A 449 -29.24 8.11 -8.71
N THR A 450 -30.14 8.37 -9.66
CA THR A 450 -29.87 8.83 -11.04
C THR A 450 -29.34 10.27 -11.12
N LYS A 451 -28.82 10.83 -10.02
CA LYS A 451 -28.13 12.11 -10.00
C LYS A 451 -26.75 11.90 -9.42
N VAL A 452 -25.74 12.36 -10.15
CA VAL A 452 -24.32 12.38 -9.77
C VAL A 452 -24.21 12.70 -8.27
N PRO A 453 -23.79 11.74 -7.44
CA PRO A 453 -23.57 11.99 -6.02
C PRO A 453 -22.52 13.11 -5.90
N LYS A 454 -22.85 14.12 -5.10
CA LYS A 454 -21.84 15.06 -4.62
C LYS A 454 -20.72 14.27 -3.95
N ALA A 455 -19.47 14.64 -4.25
CA ALA A 455 -18.23 14.07 -3.73
C ALA A 455 -18.39 13.50 -2.31
N THR A 456 -18.01 12.24 -2.11
CA THR A 456 -17.84 11.64 -0.78
C THR A 456 -16.86 12.53 -0.01
N ASN A 457 -17.29 13.06 1.15
CA ASN A 457 -16.44 13.91 1.99
C ASN A 457 -15.28 13.07 2.52
N CYS A 458 -14.13 13.07 1.86
CA CYS A 458 -12.91 12.58 2.48
C CYS A 458 -12.71 13.37 3.78
N PRO A 459 -12.45 12.68 4.92
CA PRO A 459 -12.18 13.38 6.17
C PRO A 459 -11.03 14.31 5.86
N PRO A 460 -11.18 15.64 6.04
CA PRO A 460 -10.12 16.56 5.70
C PRO A 460 -8.87 16.06 6.42
N GLY A 461 -7.83 15.69 5.66
CA GLY A 461 -6.49 15.55 6.24
C GLY A 461 -6.12 16.85 6.95
N ILE A 462 -5.00 16.92 7.66
CA ILE A 462 -4.70 18.00 8.65
C ILE A 462 -4.78 19.44 8.07
N GLY A 463 -5.95 20.05 7.84
CA GLY A 463 -6.16 21.36 7.19
C GLY A 463 -6.94 21.36 5.86
N GLY A 464 -7.47 20.22 5.36
CA GLY A 464 -8.39 20.18 4.21
C GLY A 464 -7.85 19.75 2.84
N VAL A 465 -6.60 19.29 2.72
CA VAL A 465 -6.00 18.83 1.43
C VAL A 465 -5.20 17.53 1.53
N GLY A 466 -5.11 16.92 2.72
CA GLY A 466 -4.29 15.72 2.94
C GLY A 466 -4.90 14.43 2.35
N THR A 467 -6.19 14.46 2.07
CA THR A 467 -6.97 13.32 1.57
C THR A 467 -7.84 13.76 0.40
N PHE A 468 -7.94 12.94 -0.64
CA PHE A 468 -8.70 13.30 -1.85
C PHE A 468 -9.45 12.08 -2.40
N PRO A 469 -10.71 12.22 -2.85
CA PRO A 469 -11.47 11.07 -3.31
C PRO A 469 -10.75 10.35 -4.46
N VAL A 470 -10.48 9.06 -4.30
CA VAL A 470 -9.82 8.22 -5.31
C VAL A 470 -10.59 8.26 -6.63
N SER A 471 -11.92 8.36 -6.57
CA SER A 471 -12.81 8.50 -7.73
C SER A 471 -12.63 9.80 -8.53
N GLN A 472 -11.98 10.80 -7.95
CA GLN A 472 -11.69 12.09 -8.60
C GLN A 472 -10.24 12.19 -9.07
N LEU A 473 -9.41 11.18 -8.79
CA LEU A 473 -8.05 11.15 -9.31
C LEU A 473 -8.05 10.91 -10.81
N VAL A 474 -7.18 11.63 -11.50
CA VAL A 474 -6.81 11.42 -12.90
C VAL A 474 -5.41 10.80 -12.97
N ASN A 475 -5.03 10.27 -14.13
CA ASN A 475 -3.69 9.69 -14.37
C ASN A 475 -3.21 8.69 -13.31
N VAL A 476 -4.13 7.88 -12.77
CA VAL A 476 -3.81 6.86 -11.77
C VAL A 476 -2.88 5.83 -12.40
N ARG A 477 -1.70 5.65 -11.82
CA ARG A 477 -0.61 4.84 -12.33
C ARG A 477 0.07 4.07 -11.21
N GLN A 478 0.57 2.88 -11.56
CA GLN A 478 1.36 2.06 -10.66
C GLN A 478 2.84 2.37 -10.84
N ILE A 479 3.52 2.79 -9.77
CA ILE A 479 4.97 2.98 -9.72
C ILE A 479 5.54 1.95 -8.74
N SER A 480 6.18 0.90 -9.26
CA SER A 480 6.59 -0.26 -8.45
C SER A 480 5.38 -0.91 -7.74
N SER A 481 5.42 -1.09 -6.42
CA SER A 481 4.30 -1.59 -5.61
C SER A 481 3.34 -0.50 -5.11
N VAL A 482 3.52 0.76 -5.53
CA VAL A 482 2.74 1.90 -5.05
C VAL A 482 1.85 2.44 -6.16
N LYS A 483 0.56 2.59 -5.89
CA LYS A 483 -0.37 3.27 -6.79
C LYS A 483 -0.45 4.74 -6.45
N VAL A 484 -0.31 5.59 -7.46
CA VAL A 484 -0.39 7.04 -7.31
C VAL A 484 -1.34 7.61 -8.35
N GLY A 485 -1.99 8.73 -8.05
CA GLY A 485 -2.84 9.44 -8.99
C GLY A 485 -2.76 10.94 -8.77
N ASP A 486 -3.17 11.68 -9.77
CA ASP A 486 -3.15 13.13 -9.79
C ASP A 486 -4.54 13.64 -9.36
N GLY A 487 -4.64 14.53 -8.39
CA GLY A 487 -5.93 14.97 -7.84
C GLY A 487 -6.05 16.48 -7.69
N THR A 488 -7.21 17.04 -8.05
CA THR A 488 -7.50 18.48 -7.94
C THR A 488 -8.62 18.75 -6.92
N PRO A 489 -8.29 19.01 -5.64
CA PRO A 489 -9.24 19.38 -4.59
C PRO A 489 -10.18 20.50 -5.04
N PRO A 490 -11.50 20.45 -4.76
CA PRO A 490 -12.44 21.48 -5.20
C PRO A 490 -12.13 22.89 -4.67
N ALA A 491 -11.34 22.99 -3.59
CA ALA A 491 -10.87 24.25 -3.02
C ALA A 491 -9.61 24.82 -3.70
N THR A 492 -9.02 24.09 -4.64
CA THR A 492 -7.75 24.42 -5.31
C THR A 492 -7.88 24.19 -6.82
N ASN A 493 -7.30 25.05 -7.65
CA ASN A 493 -7.21 24.78 -9.10
C ASN A 493 -5.97 23.93 -9.45
N GLU A 494 -5.49 23.12 -8.50
CA GLU A 494 -4.16 22.53 -8.55
C GLU A 494 -4.19 21.03 -8.41
N THR A 495 -3.33 20.39 -9.18
CA THR A 495 -3.19 18.94 -9.21
C THR A 495 -2.04 18.53 -8.29
N TYR A 496 -2.33 17.70 -7.30
CA TYR A 496 -1.32 17.10 -6.42
C TYR A 496 -1.14 15.62 -6.73
N LEU A 497 0.03 15.08 -6.40
CA LEU A 497 0.25 13.65 -6.39
C LEU A 497 -0.31 13.04 -5.10
N TYR A 498 -1.21 12.10 -5.26
CA TYR A 498 -1.77 11.31 -4.17
C TYR A 498 -1.34 9.86 -4.29
N TYR A 499 -1.01 9.27 -3.16
CA TYR A 499 -0.93 7.84 -2.98
C TYR A 499 -2.34 7.27 -2.88
N VAL A 500 -2.64 6.23 -3.63
CA VAL A 500 -3.93 5.52 -3.57
C VAL A 500 -3.77 4.32 -2.64
N PRO A 501 -4.39 4.32 -1.44
CA PRO A 501 -4.33 3.17 -0.55
C PRO A 501 -4.93 1.94 -1.24
N GLU A 502 -4.14 0.89 -1.40
CA GLU A 502 -4.62 -0.43 -1.83
C GLU A 502 -4.56 -1.38 -0.64
N GLY A 503 -5.58 -1.32 0.20
CA GLY A 503 -5.67 -2.12 1.42
C GLY A 503 -4.72 -1.67 2.54
N GLN A 504 -4.63 -2.50 3.59
CA GLN A 504 -3.70 -2.26 4.69
C GLN A 504 -2.30 -2.69 4.26
N ILE A 505 -1.46 -1.70 3.94
CA ILE A 505 -0.03 -1.89 3.71
C ILE A 505 0.69 -1.49 4.99
N ASP A 506 1.72 -2.24 5.38
CA ASP A 506 2.59 -1.84 6.49
C ASP A 506 3.19 -0.46 6.15
N ILE A 507 2.90 0.51 7.00
CA ILE A 507 3.22 1.92 6.73
C ILE A 507 4.72 2.16 6.62
N ASN A 508 5.54 1.38 7.33
CA ASN A 508 7.00 1.47 7.26
C ASN A 508 7.52 0.91 5.94
N SER A 509 6.93 -0.18 5.44
CA SER A 509 7.20 -0.73 4.11
C SER A 509 6.78 0.23 3.00
N LEU A 510 5.62 0.88 3.14
CA LEU A 510 5.16 1.92 2.23
C LEU A 510 6.14 3.10 2.24
N ILE A 511 6.49 3.63 3.41
CA ILE A 511 7.49 4.71 3.55
C ILE A 511 8.84 4.30 2.97
N GLY A 512 9.31 3.07 3.23
CA GLY A 512 10.55 2.54 2.67
C GLY A 512 10.53 2.49 1.15
N THR A 513 9.40 2.06 0.57
CA THR A 513 9.18 2.03 -0.88
C THR A 513 9.12 3.44 -1.46
N LEU A 514 8.39 4.34 -0.81
CA LEU A 514 8.29 5.74 -1.23
C LEU A 514 9.65 6.45 -1.17
N ARG A 515 10.47 6.15 -0.15
CA ARG A 515 11.84 6.65 -0.02
C ARG A 515 12.75 6.08 -1.10
N SER A 516 12.65 4.78 -1.42
CA SER A 516 13.48 4.15 -2.46
C SER A 516 13.13 4.63 -3.86
N LEU A 517 11.87 5.01 -4.09
CA LEU A 517 11.42 5.71 -5.30
C LEU A 517 11.83 7.18 -5.34
N GLY A 518 12.45 7.68 -4.27
CA GLY A 518 12.89 9.06 -4.15
C GLY A 518 11.76 10.08 -3.95
N LEU A 519 10.54 9.60 -3.69
CA LEU A 519 9.32 10.40 -3.53
C LEU A 519 9.18 10.98 -2.11
N PHE A 520 10.03 10.56 -1.16
CA PHE A 520 9.91 10.82 0.28
C PHE A 520 11.25 11.15 0.96
N GLY A 521 11.25 12.16 1.84
CA GLY A 521 12.31 12.49 2.79
C GLY A 521 12.18 11.78 4.15
N ARG A 522 13.07 12.10 5.10
CA ARG A 522 13.04 11.51 6.45
C ARG A 522 11.86 12.08 7.26
N ASP A 523 11.64 13.38 7.17
CA ASP A 523 10.65 14.15 7.95
C ASP A 523 9.24 14.13 7.34
N ASP A 524 9.11 13.73 6.06
CA ASP A 524 7.82 13.48 5.40
C ASP A 524 7.08 12.25 5.95
N ALA A 525 7.82 11.31 6.54
CA ALA A 525 7.29 10.03 6.97
C ALA A 525 6.25 10.17 8.08
N GLU A 526 6.43 11.12 9.00
CA GLU A 526 5.49 11.33 10.11
C GLU A 526 4.20 12.00 9.64
N ARG A 527 4.31 13.03 8.79
CA ARG A 527 3.16 13.68 8.12
C ARG A 527 2.34 12.68 7.31
N PHE A 528 2.99 11.99 6.37
CA PHE A 528 2.33 11.00 5.54
C PHE A 528 1.82 9.84 6.37
N THR A 529 2.51 9.46 7.45
CA THR A 529 1.99 8.47 8.37
C THR A 529 0.65 8.91 8.93
N LYS A 530 0.57 10.14 9.43
CA LYS A 530 -0.66 10.67 10.02
C LYS A 530 -1.79 10.79 8.98
N ASP A 531 -1.50 11.32 7.79
CA ASP A 531 -2.49 11.44 6.71
C ASP A 531 -2.89 10.05 6.13
N TYR A 532 -1.98 9.08 6.08
CA TYR A 532 -2.27 7.69 5.70
C TYR A 532 -3.11 6.96 6.74
N LEU A 533 -2.79 7.11 8.03
CA LEU A 533 -3.60 6.55 9.11
C LEU A 533 -5.02 7.13 9.09
N ALA A 534 -5.17 8.43 8.80
CA ALA A 534 -6.48 9.05 8.61
C ALA A 534 -7.20 8.52 7.36
N ALA A 535 -6.48 8.29 6.25
CA ALA A 535 -7.05 7.71 5.04
C ALA A 535 -7.39 6.21 5.18
N LEU A 536 -6.74 5.46 6.08
CA LEU A 536 -7.14 4.09 6.38
C LEU A 536 -8.54 4.00 6.99
N GLU A 537 -9.01 5.06 7.67
CA GLU A 537 -10.39 5.18 8.15
C GLU A 537 -11.38 5.53 7.01
N SER A 538 -10.89 5.81 5.80
CA SER A 538 -11.68 6.19 4.62
C SER A 538 -11.00 5.69 3.33
N PRO A 539 -11.11 4.39 2.99
CA PRO A 539 -10.34 3.75 1.93
C PRO A 539 -10.57 4.32 0.53
N ASP A 540 -11.64 5.08 0.33
CA ASP A 540 -11.90 5.85 -0.90
C ASP A 540 -11.11 7.16 -0.98
N CYS A 541 -10.20 7.41 -0.06
CA CYS A 541 -9.41 8.63 0.02
C CYS A 541 -7.93 8.36 -0.23
N ALA A 542 -7.41 9.03 -1.24
CA ALA A 542 -6.01 9.05 -1.58
C ALA A 542 -5.24 10.00 -0.65
N VAL A 543 -4.00 9.68 -0.29
CA VAL A 543 -3.17 10.43 0.65
C VAL A 543 -2.22 11.32 -0.11
N ARG A 544 -2.21 12.61 0.18
CA ARG A 544 -1.30 13.54 -0.49
C ARG A 544 0.15 13.18 -0.19
N MET A 545 0.97 13.04 -1.23
CA MET A 545 2.37 12.66 -1.08
C MET A 545 3.31 13.85 -0.97
N THR A 546 2.85 15.05 -1.31
CA THR A 546 3.74 16.10 -1.80
C THR A 546 4.13 17.15 -0.76
N GLY A 547 5.28 17.79 -1.00
CA GLY A 547 6.02 18.65 -0.08
C GLY A 547 5.80 20.16 -0.32
N GLY A 548 6.80 20.98 -0.02
CA GLY A 548 6.77 22.42 -0.34
C GLY A 548 6.80 22.64 -1.86
N SER A 549 6.25 23.75 -2.32
CA SER A 549 6.05 23.98 -3.74
C SER A 549 6.29 25.44 -4.13
N PRO A 550 6.77 25.67 -5.35
CA PRO A 550 6.59 26.96 -5.97
C PRO A 550 5.97 26.84 -7.37
N SER A 551 5.42 27.96 -7.81
CA SER A 551 5.03 28.20 -9.20
C SER A 551 5.94 29.18 -9.88
N VAL A 552 6.27 28.87 -11.12
CA VAL A 552 7.21 29.59 -11.95
C VAL A 552 6.48 30.17 -13.15
N PHE A 553 6.29 31.49 -13.13
CA PHE A 553 5.73 32.27 -14.23
C PHE A 553 6.86 32.78 -15.11
N ILE A 554 6.65 32.76 -16.43
CA ILE A 554 7.62 33.29 -17.40
C ILE A 554 6.88 34.16 -18.40
N TYR A 555 7.38 35.37 -18.60
CA TYR A 555 6.79 36.37 -19.49
C TYR A 555 7.85 36.92 -20.43
N GLY A 556 7.43 37.32 -21.63
CA GLY A 556 8.34 37.74 -22.70
C GLY A 556 7.61 37.91 -24.03
N SER A 557 8.37 37.94 -25.13
CA SER A 557 7.79 38.12 -26.47
C SER A 557 7.18 36.81 -27.00
N ASN A 558 6.08 36.91 -27.75
CA ASN A 558 5.43 35.72 -28.32
C ASN A 558 6.37 34.94 -29.26
N GLY A 559 6.35 33.62 -29.11
CA GLY A 559 7.20 32.68 -29.83
C GLY A 559 8.60 32.50 -29.23
N GLU A 560 8.98 33.31 -28.24
CA GLU A 560 10.29 33.23 -27.62
C GLU A 560 10.45 31.93 -26.83
N LYS A 561 11.57 31.23 -27.08
CA LYS A 561 11.89 29.96 -26.41
C LYS A 561 12.56 30.25 -25.08
N VAL A 562 12.15 29.51 -24.05
CA VAL A 562 12.73 29.57 -22.72
C VAL A 562 13.02 28.17 -22.21
N GLU A 563 14.13 28.05 -21.46
CA GLU A 563 14.45 26.84 -20.71
C GLU A 563 14.58 27.17 -19.23
N VAL A 564 14.00 26.33 -18.38
CA VAL A 564 14.11 26.45 -16.92
C VAL A 564 14.49 25.09 -16.35
N SER A 565 15.53 25.05 -15.53
CA SER A 565 16.01 23.87 -14.85
C SER A 565 16.03 24.12 -13.34
N VAL A 566 15.41 23.23 -12.58
CA VAL A 566 15.31 23.31 -11.11
C VAL A 566 16.20 22.28 -10.40
N GLY A 567 17.09 21.63 -11.16
CA GLY A 567 17.85 20.47 -10.70
C GLY A 567 16.96 19.25 -10.47
N THR A 568 17.48 18.05 -10.74
CA THR A 568 16.73 16.80 -10.50
C THR A 568 16.85 16.29 -9.07
N THR A 569 17.85 16.77 -8.32
CA THR A 569 18.10 16.33 -6.95
C THR A 569 17.13 17.04 -6.01
N GLY A 570 16.01 16.39 -5.72
CA GLY A 570 15.04 16.86 -4.74
C GLY A 570 13.67 17.21 -5.31
N VAL A 571 13.49 17.30 -6.63
CA VAL A 571 12.14 17.45 -7.22
C VAL A 571 11.39 16.11 -7.11
N ILE A 572 10.20 16.15 -6.54
CA ILE A 572 9.33 14.97 -6.36
C ILE A 572 8.14 14.95 -7.32
N TYR A 573 7.74 16.12 -7.81
CA TYR A 573 6.65 16.29 -8.77
C TYR A 573 6.90 17.53 -9.61
N SER A 574 6.42 17.53 -10.84
CA SER A 574 6.50 18.66 -11.75
C SER A 574 5.33 18.62 -12.72
N ASP A 575 4.72 19.77 -12.96
CA ASP A 575 3.70 19.97 -13.99
C ASP A 575 4.07 21.15 -14.89
N PRO A 576 4.28 20.94 -16.20
CA PRO A 576 4.31 19.65 -16.88
C PRO A 576 5.49 18.79 -16.43
N SER A 577 5.53 17.52 -16.84
CA SER A 577 6.67 16.65 -16.53
C SER A 577 7.98 17.22 -17.08
N ILE A 578 9.03 17.27 -16.25
CA ILE A 578 10.38 17.68 -16.64
C ILE A 578 11.02 16.61 -17.53
N THR A 579 11.64 17.02 -18.64
CA THR A 579 12.43 16.11 -19.49
C THR A 579 13.92 16.28 -19.15
N GLY A 580 14.52 15.23 -18.58
CA GLY A 580 15.88 15.32 -18.04
C GLY A 580 15.90 16.15 -16.76
N ASP A 581 16.39 17.39 -16.85
CA ASP A 581 16.50 18.33 -15.73
C ASP A 581 15.85 19.70 -16.00
N ARG A 582 15.14 19.85 -17.13
CA ARG A 582 14.60 21.13 -17.58
C ARG A 582 13.22 21.04 -18.21
N TRP A 583 12.48 22.13 -18.14
CA TRP A 583 11.37 22.43 -19.04
C TRP A 583 11.88 23.21 -20.25
N SER A 584 11.26 22.94 -21.40
CA SER A 584 11.37 23.76 -22.59
C SER A 584 9.98 24.27 -22.96
N ALA A 585 9.85 25.58 -23.15
CA ALA A 585 8.57 26.20 -23.47
C ALA A 585 8.73 27.36 -24.46
N LYS A 586 7.63 27.73 -25.11
CA LYS A 586 7.52 28.97 -25.88
C LYS A 586 6.49 29.89 -25.25
N ILE A 587 6.78 31.17 -25.18
CA ILE A 587 5.85 32.17 -24.65
C ILE A 587 4.76 32.45 -25.70
N ALA A 588 3.49 32.47 -25.29
CA ALA A 588 2.36 32.80 -26.14
C ALA A 588 1.91 34.26 -25.95
N ASN A 589 1.14 34.79 -26.91
CA ASN A 589 0.59 36.17 -26.90
C ASN A 589 -0.28 36.49 -25.67
N ASP A 590 -0.87 35.48 -25.05
CA ASP A 590 -1.74 35.58 -23.87
C ASP A 590 -0.96 35.49 -22.55
N GLY A 591 0.37 35.43 -22.60
CA GLY A 591 1.24 35.24 -21.44
C GLY A 591 1.25 33.81 -20.90
N GLN A 592 0.65 32.85 -21.62
CA GLN A 592 0.77 31.43 -21.33
C GLN A 592 2.06 30.84 -21.92
N LEU A 593 2.39 29.63 -21.50
CA LEU A 593 3.51 28.84 -22.01
C LEU A 593 2.98 27.70 -22.88
N VAL A 594 3.54 27.56 -24.08
CA VAL A 594 3.33 26.41 -24.96
C VAL A 594 4.45 25.42 -24.72
N THR A 595 4.11 24.26 -24.18
CA THR A 595 5.01 23.14 -23.90
C THR A 595 4.69 21.96 -24.81
N ASP A 596 5.48 20.89 -24.72
CA ASP A 596 5.21 19.64 -25.44
C ASP A 596 3.87 18.99 -25.01
N TYR A 597 3.34 19.38 -23.85
CA TYR A 597 2.09 18.89 -23.28
C TYR A 597 0.90 19.85 -23.50
N GLY A 598 1.11 20.96 -24.22
CA GLY A 598 0.09 21.95 -24.52
C GLY A 598 0.32 23.30 -23.83
N LYS A 599 -0.75 24.11 -23.78
CA LYS A 599 -0.74 25.45 -23.18
C LYS A 599 -0.98 25.39 -21.68
N ILE A 600 -0.14 26.07 -20.91
CA ILE A 600 -0.22 26.16 -19.44
C ILE A 600 0.03 27.61 -18.99
N ASP A 601 -0.44 27.95 -17.80
CA ASP A 601 -0.32 29.31 -17.27
C ASP A 601 1.02 29.59 -16.55
N TYR A 602 1.64 28.55 -15.98
CA TYR A 602 2.91 28.58 -15.26
C TYR A 602 3.48 27.16 -15.18
N LEU A 603 4.76 27.04 -14.87
CA LEU A 603 5.38 25.76 -14.50
C LEU A 603 5.23 25.55 -13.01
N TYR A 604 5.01 24.31 -12.58
CA TYR A 604 4.86 23.96 -11.17
C TYR A 604 5.80 22.83 -10.83
N TYR A 605 6.39 22.87 -9.63
CA TYR A 605 7.07 21.71 -9.09
C TYR A 605 6.95 21.63 -7.58
N GLU A 606 7.24 20.45 -7.06
CA GLU A 606 7.29 20.20 -5.64
C GLU A 606 8.63 19.56 -5.35
N TYR A 607 9.20 19.92 -4.21
CA TYR A 607 10.50 19.45 -3.79
C TYR A 607 10.41 18.73 -2.43
N ARG A 608 11.36 17.80 -2.21
CA ARG A 608 11.59 17.16 -0.90
C ARG A 608 11.75 18.26 0.15
N PRO A 609 11.29 18.07 1.40
CA PRO A 609 11.40 19.11 2.40
C PRO A 609 12.80 19.70 2.50
N VAL A 610 12.85 21.02 2.39
CA VAL A 610 14.07 21.82 2.53
C VAL A 610 13.88 22.66 3.77
N GLY A 611 14.75 22.45 4.75
CA GLY A 611 14.79 23.29 5.94
C GLY A 611 15.34 24.66 5.61
N PHE A 612 14.49 25.69 5.68
CA PHE A 612 14.92 27.09 5.58
C PHE A 612 15.12 27.69 6.96
N THR A 613 16.10 28.58 7.05
CA THR A 613 16.37 29.35 8.26
C THR A 613 15.22 30.34 8.45
N ARG A 614 14.67 30.43 9.67
CA ARG A 614 13.63 31.42 9.98
C ARG A 614 14.19 32.82 9.69
N PRO A 615 13.58 33.60 8.78
CA PRO A 615 14.03 34.97 8.51
C PRO A 615 13.90 35.88 9.73
N GLU A 616 14.83 36.82 9.90
CA GLU A 616 14.75 37.84 10.96
C GLU A 616 13.59 38.82 10.75
N HIS A 617 13.26 39.09 9.48
CA HIS A 617 12.20 40.01 9.07
C HIS A 617 10.96 39.24 8.64
N GLY A 618 9.79 39.73 9.04
CA GLY A 618 8.52 39.10 8.71
C GLY A 618 7.31 39.87 9.20
N TRP A 619 6.17 39.21 9.12
CA TRP A 619 4.87 39.70 9.59
C TRP A 619 4.28 38.70 10.57
N ILE A 620 3.50 39.20 11.51
CA ILE A 620 2.54 38.40 12.26
C ILE A 620 1.19 38.55 11.56
N VAL A 621 0.60 37.44 11.16
CA VAL A 621 -0.62 37.42 10.35
C VAL A 621 -1.58 36.40 10.93
N SER A 622 -2.83 36.80 11.13
CA SER A 622 -3.89 35.84 11.46
C SER A 622 -4.03 34.82 10.33
N ARG A 623 -4.07 33.54 10.68
CA ARG A 623 -4.22 32.41 9.76
C ARG A 623 -5.43 32.58 8.83
N ASP A 624 -6.57 33.00 9.38
CA ASP A 624 -7.81 33.19 8.63
C ASP A 624 -7.77 34.40 7.68
N SER A 625 -6.77 35.27 7.86
CA SER A 625 -6.59 36.49 7.09
C SER A 625 -5.45 36.42 6.07
N LEU A 626 -4.84 35.24 5.83
CA LEU A 626 -3.72 35.09 4.89
C LEU A 626 -4.04 35.64 3.49
N ASP A 627 -5.26 35.42 2.98
CA ASP A 627 -5.68 35.91 1.65
C ASP A 627 -5.66 37.44 1.61
N GLN A 628 -6.29 38.06 2.60
CA GLN A 628 -6.36 39.51 2.72
C GLN A 628 -4.98 40.11 2.95
N PHE A 629 -4.12 39.41 3.70
CA PHE A 629 -2.74 39.81 3.91
C PHE A 629 -1.98 39.88 2.59
N VAL A 630 -2.04 38.84 1.75
CA VAL A 630 -1.37 38.83 0.45
C VAL A 630 -1.93 39.95 -0.44
N VAL A 631 -3.25 40.08 -0.55
CA VAL A 631 -3.91 41.09 -1.40
C VAL A 631 -3.56 42.52 -0.98
N LYS A 632 -3.45 42.80 0.32
CA LYS A 632 -3.22 44.17 0.81
C LYS A 632 -1.75 44.54 0.99
N ASN A 633 -0.90 43.58 1.35
CA ASN A 633 0.47 43.86 1.78
C ASN A 633 1.56 43.35 0.84
N ILE A 634 1.32 42.23 0.16
CA ILE A 634 2.33 41.58 -0.70
C ILE A 634 2.12 41.98 -2.16
N ALA A 635 0.94 41.67 -2.70
CA ALA A 635 0.64 41.83 -4.13
C ALA A 635 0.85 43.27 -4.64
N PRO A 636 0.38 44.34 -3.96
CA PRO A 636 0.57 45.70 -4.45
C PRO A 636 2.03 46.16 -4.44
N LYS A 637 2.82 45.71 -3.45
CA LYS A 637 4.23 46.10 -3.30
C LYS A 637 5.13 45.41 -4.32
N LEU A 638 4.87 44.14 -4.59
CA LEU A 638 5.56 43.39 -5.65
C LEU A 638 5.02 43.76 -7.05
N GLY A 639 3.81 44.31 -7.12
CA GLY A 639 3.10 44.58 -8.36
C GLY A 639 2.62 43.29 -9.03
N LEU A 640 2.14 42.30 -8.24
CA LEU A 640 1.67 41.02 -8.74
C LEU A 640 0.41 41.18 -9.62
N THR A 641 0.29 40.35 -10.66
CA THR A 641 -0.97 40.22 -11.40
C THR A 641 -2.01 39.50 -10.54
N ARG A 642 -3.27 39.50 -10.99
CA ARG A 642 -4.33 38.72 -10.33
C ARG A 642 -3.95 37.24 -10.19
N ARG A 643 -3.46 36.62 -11.26
CA ARG A 643 -3.07 35.20 -11.28
C ARG A 643 -1.92 34.91 -10.33
N GLU A 644 -0.88 35.75 -10.34
CA GLU A 644 0.26 35.61 -9.43
C GLU A 644 -0.16 35.83 -7.96
N THR A 645 -1.13 36.71 -7.71
CA THR A 645 -1.70 36.95 -6.37
C THR A 645 -2.45 35.73 -5.86
N GLU A 646 -3.33 35.15 -6.68
CA GLU A 646 -4.05 33.92 -6.38
C GLU A 646 -3.06 32.79 -6.05
N ARG A 647 -1.94 32.72 -6.79
CA ARG A 647 -0.89 31.74 -6.54
C ARG A 647 -0.10 32.01 -5.25
N ALA A 648 0.25 33.26 -4.96
CA ALA A 648 0.90 33.60 -3.70
C ALA A 648 0.02 33.23 -2.50
N ILE A 649 -1.29 33.51 -2.57
CA ILE A 649 -2.27 33.10 -1.56
C ILE A 649 -2.22 31.58 -1.36
N PHE A 650 -2.26 30.84 -2.45
CA PHE A 650 -2.18 29.39 -2.43
C PHE A 650 -0.92 28.91 -1.69
N GLU A 651 0.26 29.40 -2.08
CA GLU A 651 1.53 28.93 -1.52
C GLU A 651 1.66 29.23 -0.02
N LEU A 652 1.20 30.40 0.43
CA LEU A 652 1.19 30.75 1.85
C LEU A 652 0.23 29.84 2.65
N LYS A 653 -0.99 29.64 2.16
CA LYS A 653 -1.96 28.75 2.81
C LYS A 653 -1.44 27.31 2.87
N HIS A 654 -0.82 26.87 1.80
CA HIS A 654 -0.22 25.55 1.70
C HIS A 654 0.95 25.38 2.71
N ALA A 655 1.80 26.39 2.86
CA ALA A 655 2.86 26.40 3.86
C ALA A 655 2.33 26.45 5.31
N ALA A 656 1.29 27.24 5.55
CA ALA A 656 0.65 27.43 6.86
C ALA A 656 -0.11 26.21 7.38
N TYR A 657 -0.43 25.27 6.49
CA TYR A 657 -1.38 24.19 6.72
C TYR A 657 -1.17 23.39 8.01
N TYR A 658 0.07 22.99 8.31
CA TYR A 658 0.41 22.15 9.47
C TYR A 658 0.62 22.92 10.77
N LEU A 659 0.60 24.25 10.72
CA LEU A 659 0.65 25.09 11.91
C LEU A 659 -0.75 25.12 12.51
N GLN A 660 -0.88 25.12 13.83
CA GLN A 660 -2.20 25.13 14.50
C GLN A 660 -2.52 26.50 15.12
N ASP A 661 -1.52 27.38 15.19
CA ASP A 661 -1.63 28.70 15.79
C ASP A 661 -2.59 29.61 15.02
N GLU A 662 -3.35 30.43 15.75
CA GLU A 662 -4.26 31.43 15.18
C GLU A 662 -3.50 32.55 14.48
N GLU A 663 -2.32 32.88 15.00
CA GLU A 663 -1.38 33.82 14.42
C GLU A 663 -0.16 33.09 13.89
N LEU A 664 0.35 33.54 12.75
CA LEU A 664 1.47 32.95 12.05
C LEU A 664 2.54 34.00 11.77
N PHE A 665 3.79 33.61 11.94
CA PHE A 665 4.91 34.33 11.36
C PHE A 665 5.01 34.03 9.87
N VAL A 666 5.08 35.06 9.04
CA VAL A 666 5.37 34.96 7.60
C VAL A 666 6.62 35.79 7.30
N GLY A 667 7.68 35.16 6.80
CA GLY A 667 8.93 35.83 6.41
C GLY A 667 9.31 35.52 4.96
N LEU A 668 10.31 36.21 4.43
CA LEU A 668 10.90 35.89 3.12
C LEU A 668 12.23 35.18 3.30
N VAL A 669 12.38 34.01 2.67
CA VAL A 669 13.67 33.32 2.58
C VAL A 669 14.64 34.18 1.79
N GLY A 670 15.87 34.33 2.27
CA GLY A 670 16.89 35.12 1.59
C GLY A 670 17.37 34.46 0.28
N ASP A 671 17.63 35.27 -0.75
CA ASP A 671 18.03 34.79 -2.09
C ASP A 671 19.22 33.84 -2.06
N ASN A 672 20.22 34.10 -1.21
CA ASN A 672 21.41 33.25 -1.09
C ASN A 672 21.06 31.85 -0.62
N GLU A 673 20.24 31.74 0.44
CA GLU A 673 19.79 30.45 0.96
C GLU A 673 18.89 29.72 -0.03
N LEU A 674 18.00 30.47 -0.69
CA LEU A 674 17.10 29.91 -1.69
C LEU A 674 17.87 29.37 -2.91
N ASN A 675 18.88 30.09 -3.40
CA ASN A 675 19.70 29.66 -4.53
C ASN A 675 20.62 28.48 -4.19
N ASP A 676 21.09 28.39 -2.95
CA ASP A 676 21.89 27.27 -2.46
C ASP A 676 21.05 25.99 -2.34
N LYS A 677 19.87 26.09 -1.70
CA LYS A 677 19.05 24.92 -1.37
C LYS A 677 18.09 24.50 -2.48
N LEU A 678 17.63 25.44 -3.30
CA LEU A 678 16.74 25.21 -4.44
C LEU A 678 17.31 25.91 -5.69
N PRO A 679 18.39 25.38 -6.29
CA PRO A 679 19.02 26.03 -7.44
C PRO A 679 18.08 26.06 -8.64
N LEU A 680 17.89 27.25 -9.22
CA LEU A 680 17.12 27.46 -10.45
C LEU A 680 18.04 28.07 -11.52
N LYS A 681 18.09 27.43 -12.69
CA LYS A 681 18.85 27.87 -13.86
C LYS A 681 17.90 28.19 -15.01
N THR A 682 18.19 29.25 -15.75
CA THR A 682 17.37 29.69 -16.88
C THR A 682 18.19 29.80 -18.15
N SER A 683 17.53 29.79 -19.30
CA SER A 683 18.14 30.18 -20.57
C SER A 683 18.62 31.63 -20.54
N SER A 684 19.66 31.94 -21.32
CA SER A 684 20.40 33.22 -21.28
C SER A 684 19.58 34.44 -21.72
N ASN A 685 18.43 34.25 -22.36
CA ASN A 685 17.50 35.30 -22.74
C ASN A 685 16.62 35.78 -21.57
N ILE A 686 16.44 34.98 -20.51
CA ILE A 686 15.78 35.43 -19.27
C ILE A 686 16.78 36.28 -18.49
N LYS A 687 16.60 37.60 -18.51
CA LYS A 687 17.54 38.55 -17.87
C LYS A 687 17.20 38.84 -16.42
N ASN A 688 15.93 38.77 -16.07
CA ASN A 688 15.43 39.10 -14.75
C ASN A 688 14.79 37.85 -14.13
N VAL A 689 15.31 37.41 -12.99
CA VAL A 689 14.77 36.29 -12.22
C VAL A 689 14.39 36.81 -10.83
N TYR A 690 13.10 36.71 -10.50
CA TYR A 690 12.56 37.10 -9.20
C TYR A 690 12.08 35.85 -8.48
N ARG A 691 12.51 35.63 -7.25
CA ARG A 691 12.12 34.46 -6.45
C ARG A 691 11.62 34.94 -5.10
N TYR A 692 10.34 34.70 -4.83
CA TYR A 692 9.70 35.06 -3.56
C TYR A 692 9.21 33.80 -2.87
N HIS A 693 10.02 33.32 -1.93
CA HIS A 693 9.73 32.11 -1.18
C HIS A 693 9.39 32.47 0.27
N PHE A 694 8.16 32.16 0.68
CA PHE A 694 7.64 32.55 1.99
C PHE A 694 7.91 31.45 3.02
N TYR A 695 8.55 31.83 4.12
CA TYR A 695 8.70 30.99 5.29
C TYR A 695 7.53 31.23 6.24
N VAL A 696 6.80 30.18 6.61
CA VAL A 696 5.64 30.29 7.51
C VAL A 696 5.87 29.46 8.77
N ALA A 697 5.66 30.04 9.95
CA ALA A 697 5.93 29.39 11.23
C ALA A 697 4.98 29.86 12.33
N SER A 698 4.96 29.15 13.46
CA SER A 698 4.33 29.64 14.68
C SER A 698 4.99 30.93 15.15
N VAL A 699 4.20 31.79 15.78
CA VAL A 699 4.68 33.05 16.36
C VAL A 699 5.59 32.73 17.57
N ASN A 700 6.67 33.49 17.69
CA ASN A 700 7.47 33.54 18.90
C ASN A 700 7.25 34.90 19.58
N ASP A 701 7.81 35.11 20.78
CA ASP A 701 7.58 36.34 21.56
C ASP A 701 8.11 37.63 20.89
N ASP A 702 8.79 37.53 19.75
CA ASP A 702 9.35 38.66 19.01
C ASP A 702 8.30 39.32 18.11
N LYS A 703 8.33 40.65 18.04
CA LYS A 703 7.57 41.44 17.06
C LYS A 703 8.45 41.71 15.83
N PRO A 704 8.33 40.92 14.74
CA PRO A 704 9.19 41.07 13.58
C PRO A 704 8.92 42.38 12.84
N VAL A 705 9.96 42.91 12.21
CA VAL A 705 9.85 44.04 11.28
C VAL A 705 9.56 43.50 9.87
N PRO A 706 8.55 44.04 9.15
CA PRO A 706 8.26 43.66 7.77
C PRO A 706 9.48 43.76 6.83
N PRO A 707 9.76 42.74 5.98
CA PRO A 707 10.82 42.83 4.99
C PRO A 707 10.46 43.82 3.87
N VAL A 708 11.49 44.36 3.23
CA VAL A 708 11.34 45.24 2.07
C VAL A 708 11.09 44.41 0.81
N LEU A 709 9.93 44.64 0.18
CA LEU A 709 9.56 43.99 -1.06
C LEU A 709 9.98 44.85 -2.26
N LYS A 710 10.72 44.26 -3.20
CA LYS A 710 11.12 44.94 -4.44
C LYS A 710 10.04 44.71 -5.51
N LYS A 711 9.53 45.80 -6.10
CA LYS A 711 8.59 45.70 -7.20
C LYS A 711 9.24 44.96 -8.38
N ILE A 712 8.49 44.05 -9.00
CA ILE A 712 8.94 43.27 -10.17
C ILE A 712 9.03 44.23 -11.37
N ASN A 713 10.20 44.31 -12.00
CA ASN A 713 10.31 44.95 -13.32
C ASN A 713 9.83 43.95 -14.39
N ARG A 714 8.75 44.32 -15.09
CA ARG A 714 8.09 43.51 -16.13
C ARG A 714 8.60 43.79 -17.55
N GLU A 715 9.76 44.44 -17.67
CA GLU A 715 10.46 44.63 -18.95
C GLU A 715 11.30 43.41 -19.33
N ASN A 716 11.49 43.22 -20.65
CA ASN A 716 12.21 42.08 -21.24
C ASN A 716 11.59 40.73 -20.87
N VAL A 717 12.29 39.64 -21.18
CA VAL A 717 11.92 38.31 -20.68
C VAL A 717 12.32 38.19 -19.23
N TYR A 718 11.36 37.85 -18.38
CA TYR A 718 11.56 37.66 -16.96
C TYR A 718 10.88 36.40 -16.44
N LEU A 719 11.40 35.89 -15.33
CA LEU A 719 10.86 34.77 -14.58
C LEU A 719 10.49 35.23 -13.17
N LEU A 720 9.33 34.78 -12.70
CA LEU A 720 8.86 34.98 -11.35
C LEU A 720 8.55 33.62 -10.72
N GLU A 721 9.27 33.27 -9.67
CA GLU A 721 8.98 32.11 -8.83
C GLU A 721 8.31 32.57 -7.52
N ILE A 722 7.19 31.95 -7.17
CA ILE A 722 6.45 32.19 -5.93
C ILE A 722 6.26 30.84 -5.24
N GLY A 723 6.68 30.70 -3.99
CA GLY A 723 6.45 29.47 -3.23
C GLY A 723 6.38 29.67 -1.73
N GLY A 724 6.12 28.58 -1.02
CA GLY A 724 5.94 28.60 0.43
C GLY A 724 6.53 27.36 1.10
N SER A 725 7.10 27.55 2.30
CA SER A 725 7.58 26.46 3.16
C SER A 725 7.20 26.70 4.62
N GLY A 726 6.69 25.67 5.29
CA GLY A 726 6.30 25.71 6.70
C GLY A 726 7.41 25.23 7.63
N SER A 727 7.55 25.83 8.82
CA SER A 727 8.59 25.48 9.81
C SER A 727 8.51 24.05 10.33
N ASN A 728 7.31 23.47 10.39
CA ASN A 728 7.10 22.09 10.86
C ASN A 728 7.38 21.04 9.77
N ARG A 729 7.97 21.46 8.65
CA ARG A 729 8.42 20.56 7.57
C ARG A 729 9.95 20.36 7.59
N ILE A 730 10.63 20.80 8.64
CA ILE A 730 12.09 20.61 8.85
C ILE A 730 12.35 19.36 9.67
#